data_AF-A0A973JYB6-F1
#
_entry.id   AF-A0A973JYB6-F1
#
_cell.length_a   1.000
_cell.length_b   1.000
_cell.length_c   1.000
_cell.angle_alpha   90.00
_cell.angle_beta   90.00
_cell.angle_gamma   90.00
#
_symmetry.space_group_name_H-M   'P 1'
#
loop_
_entity.id
_entity.type
_entity.pdbx_description
1 polymer ?
#
loop_
_entity_poly.entity_id
_entity_poly.type
_entity_poly.pdbx_seq_one_letter_code
_entity_poly.pdbx_strand_id
1 'polypeptide(L)'
;RLTRALEGDVEDEGPAGPADTLLLEATNGLGTSRGYWWNGDSEADTAFRSLRVLARAAGLTGAALPERADTRLHLDGHPLPTGQPDLESLLERTASLAYRAASGTTTEQHREVLRTLLAEFDRLGLVPAASARWRKVTLHVPAAPLRTPAGDWRGGSWNGLLPLADGAFLAVTGRRSLEDDGGTFSGYFHDPAGRFETPEPYRALSSTPLGEGPDAAWLGAFLAELAAHGPAPWFPAAAEEFARLTGVTDTMARLVVAGLPGVDGYQRTFLSTEARTHIGVKVAPAAVAKDELRGVDGAVRAAVVGALLPTEPARLWTEGPDVAAAAAVWNDKVGKRVAVPEELLSDAVRAFRHTSWPVRQALPALLEPSASPQLSRDLEWAVSGDRVRPVGDDKDGFTADTLTGSVGLVSWLAHRLPAGDPVRAALPPALTALRERLAHPGLMLDLGRYISLPDFRKTAGTPTETGPGFERYGAVVLATHDDQPAPGLRVDLLDEAGQDPYLPAVRVDDQRPYAAEVALRLVRDREFAALLADPGEPIAGGRDKDGTWWPQDPSRSVPELVTEAAKEYGLGEDAATLYLMLLAMPDPTDRMTARWTGWKPARLKAARAELAAGDLVVEATRTRAGRSLFLPGGWVEQSAPRVPLERWKLPLFGETTVEHTPFGLIVPLTPAADLFRRAWQRVQDGDAPRFEELKKARRSRRR
;
A
#
# COMPACT_ATOMS: atom_id res chain seq x y z
N ARG A 1 -33.07 24.76 36.92
CA ARG A 1 -34.00 23.65 37.25
C ARG A 1 -35.42 23.94 36.76
N LEU A 2 -36.04 25.09 37.09
CA LEU A 2 -37.34 25.47 36.51
C LEU A 2 -37.32 25.76 35.00
N THR A 3 -36.19 26.26 34.45
CA THR A 3 -36.05 26.50 33.00
C THR A 3 -35.91 25.20 32.18
N ARG A 4 -35.24 24.17 32.72
CA ARG A 4 -35.15 22.83 32.11
C ARG A 4 -36.49 22.10 32.08
N ALA A 5 -37.37 22.36 33.04
CA ALA A 5 -38.70 21.76 33.09
C ALA A 5 -39.69 22.39 32.10
N LEU A 6 -39.40 23.59 31.58
CA LEU A 6 -40.24 24.32 30.62
C LEU A 6 -39.87 24.01 29.15
N GLU A 7 -38.68 23.45 28.89
CA GLU A 7 -38.21 23.07 27.55
C GLU A 7 -38.52 21.61 27.16
N GLY A 8 -39.18 20.84 28.03
CA GLY A 8 -39.48 19.43 27.76
C GLY A 8 -38.21 18.58 27.59
N ASP A 9 -37.11 18.97 28.25
CA ASP A 9 -35.92 18.13 28.34
C ASP A 9 -36.29 16.86 29.10
N VAL A 10 -36.25 15.74 28.39
CA VAL A 10 -36.39 14.39 28.93
C VAL A 10 -35.41 14.26 30.10
N GLU A 11 -35.89 13.81 31.26
CA GLU A 11 -35.00 13.43 32.37
C GLU A 11 -33.88 12.53 31.83
N ASP A 12 -32.63 12.76 32.27
CA ASP A 12 -31.51 11.93 31.84
C ASP A 12 -31.74 10.49 32.28
N GLU A 13 -32.26 9.67 31.36
CA GLU A 13 -32.59 8.25 31.56
C GLU A 13 -31.33 7.36 31.69
N GLY A 14 -30.15 7.97 31.83
CA GLY A 14 -28.87 7.29 31.83
C GLY A 14 -28.50 6.75 30.43
N PRO A 15 -27.52 5.83 30.35
CA PRO A 15 -27.06 5.28 29.08
C PRO A 15 -28.14 4.42 28.40
N ALA A 16 -28.24 4.60 27.09
CA ALA A 16 -28.97 3.78 26.14
C ALA A 16 -28.29 2.47 25.75
N GLY A 17 -26.97 2.41 25.88
CA GLY A 17 -26.23 1.20 25.63
C GLY A 17 -24.74 1.40 25.86
N PRO A 18 -23.91 0.51 25.29
CA PRO A 18 -22.46 0.69 25.24
C PRO A 18 -22.05 2.05 24.66
N ALA A 19 -20.96 2.61 25.18
CA ALA A 19 -20.39 3.86 24.67
C ALA A 19 -19.90 3.72 23.23
N ASP A 20 -19.98 4.83 22.48
CA ASP A 20 -19.56 4.96 21.09
C ASP A 20 -18.05 4.66 20.93
N THR A 21 -17.24 5.00 21.93
CA THR A 21 -15.80 4.67 21.96
C THR A 21 -15.56 3.16 21.90
N LEU A 22 -16.32 2.38 22.68
CA LEU A 22 -16.22 0.93 22.70
C LEU A 22 -16.78 0.31 21.39
N LEU A 23 -17.81 0.92 20.80
CA LEU A 23 -18.29 0.56 19.46
C LEU A 23 -17.22 0.80 18.39
N LEU A 24 -16.50 1.94 18.42
CA LEU A 24 -15.41 2.23 17.49
C LEU A 24 -14.27 1.22 17.63
N GLU A 25 -13.94 0.83 18.86
CA GLU A 25 -12.92 -0.20 19.13
C GLU A 25 -13.36 -1.58 18.60
N ALA A 26 -14.62 -1.98 18.85
CA ALA A 26 -15.18 -3.25 18.39
C ALA A 26 -15.27 -3.34 16.85
N THR A 27 -15.49 -2.20 16.18
CA THR A 27 -15.65 -2.11 14.72
C THR A 27 -14.37 -1.70 13.97
N ASN A 28 -13.28 -1.47 14.70
CA ASN A 28 -12.01 -1.03 14.13
C ASN A 28 -11.52 -1.96 13.00
N GLY A 29 -11.15 -1.39 11.85
CA GLY A 29 -10.75 -2.09 10.64
C GLY A 29 -11.86 -2.21 9.59
N LEU A 30 -13.14 -2.03 9.98
CA LEU A 30 -14.29 -2.12 9.07
C LEU A 30 -14.73 -0.76 8.51
N GLY A 31 -13.98 0.33 8.77
CA GLY A 31 -14.25 1.64 8.18
C GLY A 31 -15.59 2.25 8.60
N THR A 32 -15.95 2.09 9.88
CA THR A 32 -17.16 2.64 10.52
C THR A 32 -17.00 4.09 10.99
N SER A 33 -15.78 4.64 10.96
CA SER A 33 -15.47 6.03 11.32
C SER A 33 -15.08 6.84 10.10
N ARG A 34 -15.63 8.06 9.97
CA ARG A 34 -15.34 9.00 8.87
C ARG A 34 -14.23 10.02 9.18
N GLY A 35 -13.45 9.87 10.26
CA GLY A 35 -12.30 10.75 10.54
C GLY A 35 -11.74 10.70 11.97
N TYR A 36 -10.73 11.55 12.25
CA TYR A 36 -10.17 11.72 13.60
C TYR A 36 -11.11 12.55 14.46
N TRP A 37 -11.66 11.94 15.52
CA TRP A 37 -12.50 12.62 16.49
C TRP A 37 -11.69 12.98 17.74
N TRP A 38 -11.12 14.18 17.76
CA TRP A 38 -10.21 14.64 18.84
C TRP A 38 -10.91 15.15 20.11
N ASN A 39 -12.24 15.29 20.11
CA ASN A 39 -13.01 15.90 21.21
C ASN A 39 -14.28 15.10 21.53
N GLY A 40 -14.15 13.78 21.60
CA GLY A 40 -15.28 12.92 21.93
C GLY A 40 -15.56 12.81 23.41
N ASP A 41 -16.82 12.94 23.78
CA ASP A 41 -17.28 12.50 25.09
C ASP A 41 -17.16 10.97 25.15
N SER A 42 -16.28 10.48 26.02
CA SER A 42 -15.99 9.05 26.16
C SER A 42 -17.18 8.23 26.65
N GLU A 43 -18.16 8.89 27.27
CA GLU A 43 -19.38 8.28 27.79
C GLU A 43 -20.57 8.40 26.82
N ALA A 44 -20.40 9.11 25.70
CA ALA A 44 -21.45 9.22 24.70
C ALA A 44 -21.79 7.87 24.07
N ASP A 45 -23.07 7.62 23.87
CA ASP A 45 -23.67 6.39 23.33
C ASP A 45 -24.73 6.75 22.27
N THR A 46 -24.36 7.66 21.37
CA THR A 46 -25.25 8.31 20.39
C THR A 46 -25.92 7.30 19.46
N ALA A 47 -25.22 6.22 19.09
CA ALA A 47 -25.78 5.16 18.25
C ALA A 47 -26.93 4.44 18.96
N PHE A 48 -26.73 3.99 20.20
CA PHE A 48 -27.75 3.29 20.98
C PHE A 48 -28.89 4.22 21.40
N ARG A 49 -28.62 5.50 21.69
CA ARG A 49 -29.69 6.49 21.92
C ARG A 49 -30.55 6.69 20.69
N SER A 50 -29.95 6.76 19.50
CA SER A 50 -30.69 6.84 18.24
C SER A 50 -31.57 5.61 18.04
N LEU A 51 -31.04 4.40 18.26
CA LEU A 51 -31.81 3.15 18.17
C LEU A 51 -32.97 3.09 19.19
N ARG A 52 -32.74 3.57 20.43
CA ARG A 52 -33.80 3.71 21.44
C ARG A 52 -34.90 4.64 20.95
N VAL A 53 -34.57 5.81 20.39
CA VAL A 53 -35.55 6.76 19.84
C VAL A 53 -36.37 6.11 18.71
N LEU A 54 -35.70 5.45 17.76
CA LEU A 54 -36.36 4.75 16.65
C LEU A 54 -37.29 3.65 17.15
N ALA A 55 -36.87 2.89 18.16
CA ALA A 55 -37.68 1.81 18.71
C ALA A 55 -38.90 2.29 19.47
N ARG A 56 -38.81 3.44 20.15
CA ARG A 56 -39.97 4.10 20.75
C ARG A 56 -40.94 4.60 19.70
N ALA A 57 -40.42 5.25 18.64
CA ALA A 57 -41.23 5.73 17.53
C ALA A 57 -41.95 4.59 16.80
N ALA A 58 -41.30 3.43 16.66
CA ALA A 58 -41.88 2.23 16.06
C ALA A 58 -42.82 1.44 16.99
N GLY A 59 -43.02 1.89 18.25
CA GLY A 59 -43.89 1.21 19.22
C GLY A 59 -43.34 -0.12 19.73
N LEU A 60 -42.04 -0.37 19.59
CA LEU A 60 -41.38 -1.63 19.96
C LEU A 60 -40.86 -1.65 21.40
N THR A 61 -41.13 -0.60 22.18
CA THR A 61 -40.75 -0.49 23.59
C THR A 61 -41.93 0.04 24.40
N GLY A 62 -41.98 -0.29 25.70
CA GLY A 62 -43.11 0.08 26.56
C GLY A 62 -43.24 1.58 26.88
N ALA A 63 -42.25 2.41 26.54
CA ALA A 63 -42.28 3.85 26.75
C ALA A 63 -42.42 4.59 25.41
N ALA A 64 -43.53 5.28 25.20
CA ALA A 64 -43.73 6.10 24.01
C ALA A 64 -42.82 7.35 24.01
N LEU A 65 -42.50 7.88 22.84
CA LEU A 65 -41.86 9.20 22.75
C LEU A 65 -42.83 10.27 23.27
N PRO A 66 -42.37 11.23 24.09
CA PRO A 66 -43.22 12.34 24.54
C PRO A 66 -43.78 13.11 23.34
N GLU A 67 -45.06 13.47 23.35
CA GLU A 67 -45.62 14.29 22.27
C GLU A 67 -44.97 15.69 22.26
N ARG A 68 -44.55 16.16 21.09
CA ARG A 68 -44.08 17.53 20.87
C ARG A 68 -45.14 18.29 20.08
N ALA A 69 -45.75 19.28 20.73
CA ALA A 69 -46.74 20.14 20.10
C ALA A 69 -46.14 20.84 18.86
N ASP A 70 -46.94 20.97 17.80
CA ASP A 70 -46.58 21.68 16.56
C ASP A 70 -45.36 21.14 15.79
N THR A 71 -45.12 19.82 15.81
CA THR A 71 -44.05 19.20 15.00
C THR A 71 -44.39 19.26 13.51
N ARG A 72 -43.78 20.19 12.74
CA ARG A 72 -44.01 20.37 11.29
C ARG A 72 -42.86 19.83 10.43
N LEU A 73 -41.63 19.91 10.94
CA LEU A 73 -40.44 19.34 10.34
C LEU A 73 -39.72 18.40 11.32
N HIS A 74 -38.77 17.61 10.81
CA HIS A 74 -37.87 16.80 11.63
C HIS A 74 -37.06 17.64 12.62
N LEU A 75 -36.82 18.92 12.30
CA LEU A 75 -36.18 19.90 13.19
C LEU A 75 -37.04 20.29 14.41
N ASP A 76 -38.35 20.12 14.31
CA ASP A 76 -39.31 20.44 15.39
C ASP A 76 -39.58 19.19 16.27
N GLY A 77 -39.29 18.01 15.73
CA GLY A 77 -39.52 16.73 16.39
C GLY A 77 -38.42 16.33 17.36
N HIS A 78 -38.34 15.04 17.68
CA HIS A 78 -37.33 14.54 18.62
C HIS A 78 -35.94 14.56 17.97
N PRO A 79 -34.93 15.18 18.60
CA PRO A 79 -33.58 15.22 18.03
C PRO A 79 -32.99 13.81 18.00
N LEU A 80 -32.29 13.49 16.91
CA LEU A 80 -31.49 12.28 16.82
C LEU A 80 -30.05 12.63 17.18
N PRO A 81 -29.45 11.99 18.20
CA PRO A 81 -28.08 12.22 18.60
C PRO A 81 -27.11 12.08 17.42
N THR A 82 -26.09 12.92 17.39
CA THR A 82 -25.06 12.91 16.35
C THR A 82 -23.72 12.55 16.95
N GLY A 83 -23.04 11.58 16.33
CA GLY A 83 -21.78 11.06 16.84
C GLY A 83 -21.08 10.15 15.84
N GLN A 84 -20.00 9.51 16.29
CA GLN A 84 -19.24 8.52 15.51
C GLN A 84 -19.10 7.26 16.37
N PRO A 85 -19.41 6.06 15.84
CA PRO A 85 -19.78 5.80 14.46
C PRO A 85 -21.23 6.23 14.17
N ASP A 86 -21.50 6.71 12.95
CA ASP A 86 -22.87 7.06 12.58
C ASP A 86 -23.70 5.81 12.23
N LEU A 87 -25.01 5.91 12.44
CA LEU A 87 -25.93 4.78 12.27
C LEU A 87 -25.97 4.26 10.83
N GLU A 88 -25.82 5.13 9.83
CA GLU A 88 -25.80 4.72 8.42
C GLU A 88 -24.59 3.83 8.13
N SER A 89 -23.40 4.25 8.59
CA SER A 89 -22.17 3.48 8.45
C SER A 89 -22.27 2.10 9.11
N LEU A 90 -22.93 1.98 10.28
CA LEU A 90 -23.13 0.70 10.97
C LEU A 90 -24.10 -0.22 10.22
N LEU A 91 -25.25 0.30 9.77
CA LEU A 91 -26.28 -0.49 9.08
C LEU A 91 -25.77 -1.08 7.76
N GLU A 92 -25.00 -0.30 6.99
CA GLU A 92 -24.37 -0.74 5.74
C GLU A 92 -23.34 -1.87 5.96
N ARG A 93 -22.95 -2.15 7.21
CA ARG A 93 -21.91 -3.12 7.59
C ARG A 93 -22.44 -4.29 8.40
N THR A 94 -23.75 -4.48 8.48
CA THR A 94 -24.39 -5.53 9.31
C THR A 94 -23.75 -6.91 9.17
N ALA A 95 -23.49 -7.38 7.94
CA ALA A 95 -22.87 -8.69 7.70
C ALA A 95 -21.42 -8.78 8.22
N SER A 96 -20.62 -7.72 8.06
CA SER A 96 -19.24 -7.71 8.55
C SER A 96 -19.14 -7.53 10.06
N LEU A 97 -20.10 -6.81 10.65
CA LEU A 97 -20.28 -6.71 12.10
C LEU A 97 -20.67 -8.07 12.70
N ALA A 98 -21.58 -8.80 12.06
CA ALA A 98 -21.94 -10.17 12.43
C ALA A 98 -20.71 -11.09 12.37
N TYR A 99 -20.01 -11.12 11.23
CA TYR A 99 -18.78 -11.91 11.11
C TYR A 99 -17.73 -11.55 12.17
N ARG A 100 -17.52 -10.24 12.42
CA ARG A 100 -16.63 -9.76 13.48
C ARG A 100 -17.06 -10.27 14.86
N ALA A 101 -18.35 -10.26 15.20
CA ALA A 101 -18.83 -10.74 16.48
C ALA A 101 -18.51 -12.23 16.70
N ALA A 102 -18.60 -13.04 15.64
CA ALA A 102 -18.26 -14.46 15.67
C ALA A 102 -16.74 -14.74 15.64
N SER A 103 -15.89 -13.81 15.20
CA SER A 103 -14.45 -14.02 15.10
C SER A 103 -13.79 -14.33 16.46
N GLY A 104 -12.92 -15.35 16.48
CA GLY A 104 -12.13 -15.73 17.64
C GLY A 104 -11.09 -14.69 18.09
N THR A 105 -10.81 -13.68 17.25
CA THR A 105 -9.92 -12.56 17.62
C THR A 105 -10.64 -11.40 18.32
N THR A 106 -11.98 -11.44 18.37
CA THR A 106 -12.80 -10.43 19.04
C THR A 106 -12.82 -10.71 20.54
N THR A 107 -12.56 -9.71 21.36
CA THR A 107 -12.64 -9.85 22.83
C THR A 107 -14.09 -10.07 23.26
N GLU A 108 -14.30 -10.67 24.43
CA GLU A 108 -15.66 -10.89 24.95
C GLU A 108 -16.44 -9.57 25.11
N GLN A 109 -15.77 -8.51 25.58
CA GLN A 109 -16.37 -7.19 25.70
C GLN A 109 -16.82 -6.64 24.33
N HIS A 110 -15.97 -6.71 23.31
CA HIS A 110 -16.34 -6.22 21.97
C HIS A 110 -17.43 -7.08 21.33
N ARG A 111 -17.40 -8.39 21.55
CA ARG A 111 -18.43 -9.32 21.07
C ARG A 111 -19.79 -8.98 21.66
N GLU A 112 -19.87 -8.71 22.96
CA GLU A 112 -21.12 -8.37 23.63
C GLU A 112 -21.71 -7.04 23.11
N VAL A 113 -20.84 -6.05 22.85
CA VAL A 113 -21.27 -4.78 22.24
C VAL A 113 -21.85 -4.99 20.85
N LEU A 114 -21.18 -5.76 20.01
CA LEU A 114 -21.66 -6.06 18.66
C LEU A 114 -22.94 -6.90 18.69
N ARG A 115 -23.04 -7.88 19.59
CA ARG A 115 -24.26 -8.68 19.80
C ARG A 115 -25.44 -7.81 20.19
N THR A 116 -25.23 -6.86 21.11
CA THR A 116 -26.25 -5.89 21.53
C THR A 116 -26.70 -5.03 20.36
N LEU A 117 -25.76 -4.49 19.58
CA LEU A 117 -26.07 -3.68 18.39
C LEU A 117 -26.88 -4.47 17.35
N LEU A 118 -26.44 -5.67 17.03
CA LEU A 118 -27.09 -6.55 16.04
C LEU A 118 -28.48 -6.97 16.50
N ALA A 119 -28.68 -7.25 17.79
CA ALA A 119 -29.99 -7.56 18.35
C ALA A 119 -30.95 -6.36 18.25
N GLU A 120 -30.45 -5.13 18.42
CA GLU A 120 -31.27 -3.92 18.21
C GLU A 120 -31.64 -3.73 16.73
N PHE A 121 -30.74 -4.03 15.79
CA PHE A 121 -31.06 -4.00 14.36
C PHE A 121 -32.12 -5.04 13.98
N ASP A 122 -31.99 -6.27 14.50
CA ASP A 122 -32.96 -7.36 14.30
C ASP A 122 -34.34 -6.97 14.85
N ARG A 123 -34.36 -6.49 16.10
CA ARG A 123 -35.60 -6.05 16.78
C ARG A 123 -36.33 -4.93 16.04
N LEU A 124 -35.59 -3.99 15.45
CA LEU A 124 -36.14 -2.88 14.67
C LEU A 124 -36.49 -3.25 13.22
N GLY A 125 -36.10 -4.44 12.75
CA GLY A 125 -36.22 -4.82 11.34
C GLY A 125 -35.35 -3.98 10.40
N LEU A 126 -34.24 -3.44 10.91
CA LEU A 126 -33.28 -2.62 10.15
C LEU A 126 -32.27 -3.50 9.38
N VAL A 127 -32.78 -4.54 8.73
CA VAL A 127 -31.99 -5.53 7.98
C VAL A 127 -32.48 -5.54 6.53
N PRO A 128 -31.62 -5.62 5.50
CA PRO A 128 -32.04 -5.49 4.10
C PRO A 128 -33.28 -6.30 3.68
N ALA A 129 -33.35 -7.60 3.99
CA ALA A 129 -34.52 -8.41 3.61
C ALA A 129 -35.76 -8.21 4.51
N ALA A 130 -35.58 -7.75 5.75
CA ALA A 130 -36.68 -7.41 6.66
C ALA A 130 -37.22 -5.99 6.42
N SER A 131 -36.60 -5.21 5.52
CA SER A 131 -36.87 -3.79 5.30
C SER A 131 -38.18 -3.48 4.58
N ALA A 132 -39.16 -4.39 4.55
CA ALA A 132 -40.48 -4.12 3.96
C ALA A 132 -41.16 -2.88 4.56
N ARG A 133 -40.84 -2.55 5.82
CA ARG A 133 -41.34 -1.37 6.55
C ARG A 133 -40.37 -0.19 6.57
N TRP A 134 -39.19 -0.32 5.95
CA TRP A 134 -38.12 0.66 6.01
C TRP A 134 -37.61 1.04 4.62
N ARG A 135 -37.40 2.34 4.39
CA ARG A 135 -36.71 2.83 3.19
C ARG A 135 -35.55 3.73 3.57
N LYS A 136 -34.44 3.62 2.84
CA LYS A 136 -33.41 4.66 2.80
C LYS A 136 -33.94 5.80 1.93
N VAL A 137 -33.93 7.01 2.46
CA VAL A 137 -34.49 8.18 1.76
C VAL A 137 -33.45 9.29 1.64
N THR A 138 -33.47 9.96 0.49
CA THR A 138 -32.86 11.29 0.32
C THR A 138 -33.99 12.27 0.04
N LEU A 139 -34.08 13.32 0.85
CA LEU A 139 -35.19 14.27 0.84
C LEU A 139 -34.66 15.68 0.60
N HIS A 140 -35.37 16.45 -0.21
CA HIS A 140 -35.18 17.89 -0.35
C HIS A 140 -36.27 18.63 0.40
N VAL A 141 -35.89 19.66 1.15
CA VAL A 141 -36.81 20.56 1.85
C VAL A 141 -36.54 21.99 1.37
N PRO A 142 -37.55 22.72 0.87
CA PRO A 142 -37.38 24.11 0.41
C PRO A 142 -36.81 25.03 1.50
N ALA A 143 -36.16 26.13 1.09
CA ALA A 143 -35.49 27.04 2.03
C ALA A 143 -36.45 27.73 3.02
N ALA A 144 -37.67 28.07 2.59
CA ALA A 144 -38.61 28.85 3.41
C ALA A 144 -38.87 28.27 4.81
N PRO A 145 -39.21 26.98 4.99
CA PRO A 145 -39.42 26.39 6.32
C PRO A 145 -38.11 26.09 7.10
N LEU A 146 -36.95 26.19 6.46
CA LEU A 146 -35.63 25.97 7.07
C LEU A 146 -34.96 27.28 7.53
N ARG A 147 -35.57 28.43 7.24
CA ARG A 147 -35.06 29.75 7.60
C ARG A 147 -35.87 30.36 8.74
N THR A 148 -35.19 31.16 9.55
CA THR A 148 -35.80 32.03 10.56
C THR A 148 -36.50 33.20 9.86
N PRO A 149 -37.38 33.94 10.55
CA PRO A 149 -37.98 35.16 10.00
C PRO A 149 -36.96 36.22 9.56
N ALA A 150 -35.73 36.19 10.09
CA ALA A 150 -34.63 37.07 9.71
C ALA A 150 -33.93 36.64 8.40
N GLY A 151 -34.29 35.49 7.84
CA GLY A 151 -33.70 34.94 6.61
C GLY A 151 -32.48 34.03 6.85
N ASP A 152 -32.00 33.94 8.08
CA ASP A 152 -30.91 33.04 8.49
C ASP A 152 -31.38 31.59 8.55
N TRP A 153 -30.49 30.64 8.31
CA TRP A 153 -30.76 29.22 8.57
C TRP A 153 -31.12 28.98 10.04
N ARG A 154 -32.09 28.10 10.29
CA ARG A 154 -32.45 27.70 11.66
C ARG A 154 -31.22 27.12 12.38
N GLY A 155 -31.06 27.48 13.65
CA GLY A 155 -30.07 26.88 14.54
C GLY A 155 -30.58 25.57 15.17
N GLY A 156 -29.67 24.79 15.76
CA GLY A 156 -29.99 23.53 16.46
C GLY A 156 -29.53 22.28 15.70
N SER A 157 -30.04 21.11 16.12
CA SER A 157 -29.75 19.84 15.46
C SER A 157 -30.44 19.76 14.11
N TRP A 158 -29.69 19.45 13.06
CA TRP A 158 -30.22 19.13 11.73
C TRP A 158 -30.71 17.68 11.60
N ASN A 159 -30.55 16.88 12.66
CA ASN A 159 -30.95 15.49 12.73
C ASN A 159 -32.10 15.33 13.72
N GLY A 160 -33.15 14.63 13.31
CA GLY A 160 -34.37 14.52 14.10
C GLY A 160 -35.42 13.61 13.47
N LEU A 161 -36.47 13.35 14.24
CA LEU A 161 -37.57 12.46 13.88
C LEU A 161 -38.84 13.26 13.64
N LEU A 162 -39.45 13.11 12.46
CA LEU A 162 -40.78 13.60 12.14
C LEU A 162 -41.80 12.45 12.26
N PRO A 163 -42.62 12.41 13.32
CA PRO A 163 -43.70 11.43 13.44
C PRO A 163 -44.79 11.72 12.41
N LEU A 164 -45.38 10.67 11.84
CA LEU A 164 -46.47 10.69 10.87
C LEU A 164 -47.64 9.82 11.37
N ALA A 165 -48.72 9.79 10.60
CA ALA A 165 -49.90 8.99 10.94
C ALA A 165 -49.59 7.48 10.96
N ASP A 166 -50.42 6.72 11.68
CA ASP A 166 -50.39 5.25 11.76
C ASP A 166 -49.03 4.65 12.19
N GLY A 167 -48.23 5.39 12.96
CA GLY A 167 -46.91 4.93 13.44
C GLY A 167 -45.79 4.99 12.38
N ALA A 168 -46.06 5.64 11.24
CA ALA A 168 -45.03 5.98 10.28
C ALA A 168 -44.18 7.17 10.77
N PHE A 169 -42.93 7.28 10.34
CA PHE A 169 -42.07 8.44 10.67
C PHE A 169 -40.88 8.57 9.72
N LEU A 170 -40.36 9.80 9.59
CA LEU A 170 -39.09 10.09 8.95
C LEU A 170 -38.00 10.35 10.00
N ALA A 171 -36.93 9.55 9.97
CA ALA A 171 -35.75 9.72 10.79
C ALA A 171 -34.62 10.33 9.95
N VAL A 172 -34.38 11.63 10.09
CA VAL A 172 -33.30 12.34 9.39
C VAL A 172 -31.99 12.20 10.19
N THR A 173 -31.02 11.51 9.59
CA THR A 173 -29.75 11.15 10.23
C THR A 173 -28.55 11.88 9.65
N GLY A 174 -28.73 12.64 8.56
CA GLY A 174 -27.65 13.43 7.98
C GLY A 174 -28.14 14.58 7.12
N ARG A 175 -27.35 15.66 7.13
CA ARG A 175 -27.49 16.81 6.25
C ARG A 175 -26.42 16.74 5.16
N ARG A 176 -26.83 16.66 3.90
CA ARG A 176 -25.91 16.56 2.74
C ARG A 176 -25.50 17.92 2.19
N SER A 177 -26.46 18.84 2.00
CA SER A 177 -26.20 20.20 1.54
C SER A 177 -27.22 21.20 2.08
N LEU A 178 -26.82 22.48 2.14
CA LEU A 178 -27.69 23.64 2.29
C LEU A 178 -27.34 24.60 1.16
N GLU A 179 -28.33 24.90 0.34
CA GLU A 179 -28.22 25.71 -0.87
C GLU A 179 -29.28 26.82 -0.83
N ASP A 180 -29.25 27.77 -1.77
CA ASP A 180 -30.17 28.91 -1.73
C ASP A 180 -31.64 28.51 -1.85
N ASP A 181 -31.94 27.43 -2.56
CA ASP A 181 -33.29 26.92 -2.80
C ASP A 181 -33.80 25.97 -1.71
N GLY A 182 -32.93 25.41 -0.88
CA GLY A 182 -33.31 24.50 0.20
C GLY A 182 -32.17 23.66 0.79
N GLY A 183 -32.54 22.57 1.46
CA GLY A 183 -31.61 21.63 2.06
C GLY A 183 -31.84 20.20 1.58
N THR A 184 -30.75 19.46 1.38
CA THR A 184 -30.79 18.02 1.06
C THR A 184 -30.40 17.21 2.28
N PHE A 185 -31.25 16.26 2.66
CA PHE A 185 -31.13 15.44 3.86
C PHE A 185 -31.16 13.95 3.51
N SER A 186 -30.50 13.14 4.33
CA SER A 186 -30.54 11.68 4.26
C SER A 186 -31.07 11.09 5.54
N GLY A 187 -31.74 9.94 5.43
CA GLY A 187 -32.34 9.28 6.58
C GLY A 187 -33.09 8.02 6.23
N TYR A 188 -33.99 7.63 7.13
CA TYR A 188 -34.79 6.43 7.04
C TYR A 188 -36.28 6.76 7.17
N PHE A 189 -37.11 6.13 6.34
CA PHE A 189 -38.56 6.21 6.43
C PHE A 189 -39.08 4.87 6.94
N HIS A 190 -39.65 4.87 8.14
CA HIS A 190 -40.43 3.76 8.66
C HIS A 190 -41.91 3.95 8.32
N ASP A 191 -42.53 2.96 7.68
CA ASP A 191 -43.97 2.91 7.44
C ASP A 191 -44.49 1.49 7.62
N PRO A 192 -45.23 1.19 8.72
CA PRO A 192 -45.82 -0.12 8.96
C PRO A 192 -46.79 -0.58 7.85
N ALA A 193 -47.44 0.36 7.16
CA ALA A 193 -48.38 0.10 6.08
C ALA A 193 -47.71 -0.04 4.72
N GLY A 194 -46.41 0.26 4.62
CA GLY A 194 -45.62 0.13 3.39
C GLY A 194 -45.99 1.10 2.27
N ARG A 195 -46.64 2.24 2.58
CA ARG A 195 -47.07 3.25 1.60
C ARG A 195 -45.92 4.17 1.20
N PHE A 196 -45.09 4.57 2.16
CA PHE A 196 -43.95 5.46 2.00
C PHE A 196 -44.29 6.80 1.33
N GLU A 197 -45.46 7.36 1.67
CA GLU A 197 -45.91 8.66 1.18
C GLU A 197 -45.07 9.78 1.80
N THR A 198 -44.41 10.57 0.96
CA THR A 198 -43.55 11.67 1.42
C THR A 198 -44.41 12.86 1.85
N PRO A 199 -44.31 13.33 3.11
CA PRO A 199 -45.14 14.42 3.62
C PRO A 199 -44.70 15.77 3.05
N GLU A 200 -45.62 16.72 2.89
CA GLU A 200 -45.23 18.12 2.65
C GLU A 200 -44.49 18.71 3.87
N PRO A 201 -43.50 19.61 3.69
CA PRO A 201 -42.99 20.16 2.43
C PRO A 201 -41.82 19.35 1.82
N TYR A 202 -41.64 18.09 2.19
CA TYR A 202 -40.53 17.27 1.71
C TYR A 202 -40.79 16.80 0.28
N ARG A 203 -39.73 16.79 -0.52
CA ARG A 203 -39.70 16.14 -1.82
C ARG A 203 -38.71 14.98 -1.77
N ALA A 204 -39.18 13.77 -2.09
CA ALA A 204 -38.29 12.62 -2.22
C ALA A 204 -37.39 12.78 -3.45
N LEU A 205 -36.09 12.79 -3.23
CA LEU A 205 -35.09 12.65 -4.29
C LEU A 205 -34.81 11.16 -4.55
N SER A 206 -34.81 10.35 -3.48
CA SER A 206 -34.76 8.89 -3.57
C SER A 206 -35.51 8.24 -2.41
N SER A 207 -36.09 7.06 -2.67
CA SER A 207 -36.70 6.18 -1.67
C SER A 207 -36.47 4.72 -2.10
N THR A 208 -35.52 4.05 -1.46
CA THR A 208 -35.08 2.69 -1.84
C THR A 208 -35.16 1.75 -0.64
N PRO A 209 -35.29 0.43 -0.84
CA PRO A 209 -35.10 -0.53 0.25
C PRO A 209 -33.74 -0.32 0.92
N LEU A 210 -33.56 -0.85 2.14
CA LEU A 210 -32.27 -0.75 2.84
C LEU A 210 -31.14 -1.50 2.11
N GLY A 211 -31.49 -2.42 1.19
CA GLY A 211 -30.58 -3.12 0.30
C GLY A 211 -31.17 -4.46 -0.14
N GLU A 212 -30.37 -5.23 -0.87
CA GLU A 212 -30.59 -6.66 -1.08
C GLU A 212 -29.72 -7.42 -0.06
N GLY A 213 -30.27 -8.45 0.58
CA GLY A 213 -29.55 -9.20 1.62
C GLY A 213 -30.22 -10.53 1.95
N PRO A 214 -29.61 -11.33 2.83
CA PRO A 214 -30.15 -12.63 3.22
C PRO A 214 -31.51 -12.45 3.93
N ASP A 215 -32.32 -13.52 3.94
CA ASP A 215 -33.71 -13.54 4.43
C ASP A 215 -33.93 -12.79 5.76
N ALA A 216 -35.14 -12.29 6.00
CA ALA A 216 -35.51 -11.50 7.17
C ALA A 216 -35.21 -12.19 8.50
N ALA A 217 -35.17 -13.52 8.53
CA ALA A 217 -34.82 -14.33 9.71
C ALA A 217 -33.30 -14.56 9.91
N TRP A 218 -32.46 -14.13 8.96
CA TRP A 218 -31.04 -14.46 8.93
C TRP A 218 -30.27 -13.92 10.14
N LEU A 219 -30.53 -12.67 10.54
CA LEU A 219 -29.80 -12.05 11.64
C LEU A 219 -30.16 -12.69 12.99
N GLY A 220 -31.45 -12.92 13.23
CA GLY A 220 -31.92 -13.71 14.38
C GLY A 220 -31.33 -15.13 14.42
N ALA A 221 -31.28 -15.84 13.28
CA ALA A 221 -30.66 -17.15 13.19
C ALA A 221 -29.16 -17.10 13.51
N PHE A 222 -28.41 -16.14 12.94
CA PHE A 222 -27.00 -15.93 13.26
C PHE A 222 -26.79 -15.64 14.75
N LEU A 223 -27.60 -14.77 15.36
CA LEU A 223 -27.49 -14.45 16.78
C LEU A 223 -27.78 -15.67 17.67
N ALA A 224 -28.69 -16.55 17.27
CA ALA A 224 -28.96 -17.80 17.97
C ALA A 224 -27.76 -18.76 17.89
N GLU A 225 -27.15 -18.93 16.72
CA GLU A 225 -25.94 -19.74 16.54
C GLU A 225 -24.76 -19.19 17.38
N LEU A 226 -24.55 -17.87 17.36
CA LEU A 226 -23.52 -17.21 18.16
C LEU A 226 -23.74 -17.41 19.67
N ALA A 227 -24.99 -17.34 20.12
CA ALA A 227 -25.32 -17.58 21.53
C ALA A 227 -25.13 -19.06 21.94
N ALA A 228 -25.42 -20.00 21.03
CA ALA A 228 -25.30 -21.43 21.29
C ALA A 228 -23.85 -21.92 21.30
N HIS A 229 -23.02 -21.39 20.39
CA HIS A 229 -21.67 -21.92 20.15
C HIS A 229 -20.53 -20.99 20.58
N GLY A 230 -20.80 -19.71 20.84
CA GLY A 230 -19.77 -18.72 21.10
C GLY A 230 -18.92 -18.41 19.86
N PRO A 231 -17.64 -18.01 20.02
CA PRO A 231 -16.78 -17.67 18.90
C PRO A 231 -16.61 -18.84 17.92
N ALA A 232 -16.64 -18.54 16.62
CA ALA A 232 -16.39 -19.53 15.57
C ALA A 232 -14.93 -20.06 15.65
N PRO A 233 -14.69 -21.35 15.35
CA PRO A 233 -13.35 -21.91 15.30
C PRO A 233 -12.45 -21.20 14.29
N TRP A 234 -11.14 -21.23 14.52
CA TRP A 234 -10.17 -20.76 13.53
C TRP A 234 -9.85 -21.85 12.51
N PHE A 235 -9.96 -21.51 11.23
CA PHE A 235 -9.67 -22.40 10.11
C PHE A 235 -8.44 -21.89 9.33
N PRO A 236 -7.21 -22.36 9.62
CA PRO A 236 -6.01 -21.89 8.91
C PRO A 236 -6.08 -22.04 7.39
N ALA A 237 -6.67 -23.14 6.91
CA ALA A 237 -6.86 -23.42 5.49
C ALA A 237 -7.70 -22.35 4.78
N ALA A 238 -8.60 -21.65 5.49
CA ALA A 238 -9.38 -20.56 4.93
C ALA A 238 -8.50 -19.35 4.57
N ALA A 239 -7.52 -19.02 5.41
CA ALA A 239 -6.57 -17.95 5.10
C ALA A 239 -5.62 -18.35 3.96
N GLU A 240 -5.16 -19.60 3.93
CA GLU A 240 -4.32 -20.13 2.85
C GLU A 240 -5.07 -20.09 1.50
N GLU A 241 -6.34 -20.48 1.49
CA GLU A 241 -7.17 -20.43 0.30
C GLU A 241 -7.48 -18.99 -0.15
N PHE A 242 -7.72 -18.07 0.79
CA PHE A 242 -7.92 -16.66 0.48
C PHE A 242 -6.67 -16.06 -0.18
N ALA A 243 -5.49 -16.35 0.38
CA ALA A 243 -4.21 -15.94 -0.20
C ALA A 243 -4.01 -16.51 -1.61
N ARG A 244 -4.35 -17.78 -1.83
CA ARG A 244 -4.25 -18.43 -3.15
C ARG A 244 -5.19 -17.80 -4.19
N LEU A 245 -6.43 -17.49 -3.81
CA LEU A 245 -7.44 -16.93 -4.73
C LEU A 245 -7.20 -15.47 -5.10
N THR A 246 -6.58 -14.70 -4.21
CA THR A 246 -6.40 -13.24 -4.36
C THR A 246 -4.97 -12.81 -4.70
N GLY A 247 -3.98 -13.61 -4.31
CA GLY A 247 -2.55 -13.30 -4.44
C GLY A 247 -1.98 -12.43 -3.32
N VAL A 248 -2.74 -12.14 -2.26
CA VAL A 248 -2.21 -11.44 -1.07
C VAL A 248 -1.27 -12.33 -0.26
N THR A 249 -0.49 -11.74 0.64
CA THR A 249 0.38 -12.52 1.54
C THR A 249 -0.41 -13.35 2.55
N ASP A 250 0.17 -14.45 3.03
CA ASP A 250 -0.44 -15.30 4.06
C ASP A 250 -0.81 -14.49 5.31
N THR A 251 0.09 -13.64 5.81
CA THR A 251 -0.24 -12.77 6.96
C THR A 251 -1.43 -11.84 6.68
N MET A 252 -1.54 -11.26 5.49
CA MET A 252 -2.66 -10.38 5.14
C MET A 252 -3.97 -11.15 5.05
N ALA A 253 -3.95 -12.33 4.43
CA ALA A 253 -5.10 -13.22 4.36
C ALA A 253 -5.58 -13.64 5.76
N ARG A 254 -4.65 -13.96 6.68
CA ARG A 254 -4.97 -14.27 8.08
C ARG A 254 -5.68 -13.10 8.77
N LEU A 255 -5.23 -11.86 8.54
CA LEU A 255 -5.90 -10.68 9.09
C LEU A 255 -7.31 -10.49 8.51
N VAL A 256 -7.49 -10.69 7.19
CA VAL A 256 -8.81 -10.60 6.53
C VAL A 256 -9.76 -11.65 7.09
N VAL A 257 -9.36 -12.92 7.10
CA VAL A 257 -10.18 -14.03 7.58
C VAL A 257 -10.45 -13.92 9.09
N ALA A 258 -9.56 -13.29 9.86
CA ALA A 258 -9.82 -12.93 11.26
C ALA A 258 -10.83 -11.79 11.44
N GLY A 259 -11.35 -11.20 10.36
CA GLY A 259 -12.30 -10.09 10.38
C GLY A 259 -11.65 -8.70 10.46
N LEU A 260 -10.34 -8.59 10.19
CA LEU A 260 -9.55 -7.34 10.20
C LEU A 260 -9.39 -6.63 11.56
N PRO A 261 -9.06 -7.34 12.67
CA PRO A 261 -9.01 -6.74 14.02
C PRO A 261 -8.00 -5.59 14.09
N GLY A 262 -8.42 -4.40 14.54
CA GLY A 262 -7.50 -3.30 14.89
C GLY A 262 -6.75 -2.67 13.71
N VAL A 263 -7.24 -2.84 12.47
CA VAL A 263 -6.51 -2.41 11.28
C VAL A 263 -6.38 -0.88 11.18
N ASP A 264 -7.36 -0.11 11.67
CA ASP A 264 -7.32 1.36 11.59
C ASP A 264 -6.37 2.00 12.62
N GLY A 265 -5.92 1.24 13.62
CA GLY A 265 -5.05 1.72 14.70
C GLY A 265 -3.67 2.19 14.24
N TYR A 266 -3.10 3.20 14.91
CA TYR A 266 -1.75 3.72 14.61
C TYR A 266 -0.64 2.80 15.10
N GLN A 267 -0.87 2.05 16.18
CA GLN A 267 0.13 1.24 16.84
C GLN A 267 0.61 0.10 15.93
N ARG A 268 1.92 -0.17 15.93
CA ARG A 268 2.48 -1.34 15.23
C ARG A 268 2.05 -2.66 15.89
N THR A 269 1.90 -2.67 17.21
CA THR A 269 1.38 -3.81 17.98
C THR A 269 -0.10 -3.59 18.24
N PHE A 270 -0.93 -3.83 17.22
CA PHE A 270 -2.38 -3.61 17.28
C PHE A 270 -3.16 -4.85 17.74
N LEU A 271 -2.54 -6.03 17.70
CA LEU A 271 -3.12 -7.28 18.17
C LEU A 271 -2.55 -7.69 19.52
N SER A 272 -3.41 -8.22 20.39
CA SER A 272 -3.00 -8.89 21.62
C SER A 272 -2.12 -10.11 21.33
N THR A 273 -1.36 -10.57 22.32
CA THR A 273 -0.55 -11.80 22.19
C THR A 273 -1.43 -13.01 21.93
N GLU A 274 -2.60 -13.07 22.56
CA GLU A 274 -3.60 -14.13 22.38
C GLU A 274 -4.12 -14.15 20.93
N ALA A 275 -4.57 -13.00 20.40
CA ALA A 275 -5.07 -12.90 19.04
C ALA A 275 -4.00 -13.28 17.99
N ARG A 276 -2.74 -12.84 18.19
CA ARG A 276 -1.63 -13.21 17.30
C ARG A 276 -1.33 -14.70 17.31
N THR A 277 -1.37 -15.31 18.50
CA THR A 277 -1.14 -16.76 18.65
C THR A 277 -2.27 -17.55 18.03
N HIS A 278 -3.52 -17.09 18.21
CA HIS A 278 -4.72 -17.72 17.67
C HIS A 278 -4.70 -17.81 16.14
N ILE A 279 -4.31 -16.72 15.44
CA ILE A 279 -4.28 -16.70 13.97
C ILE A 279 -2.92 -17.06 13.37
N GLY A 280 -1.87 -17.19 14.19
CA GLY A 280 -0.54 -17.63 13.79
C GLY A 280 0.35 -16.54 13.14
N VAL A 281 0.21 -15.27 13.54
CA VAL A 281 0.97 -14.16 12.92
C VAL A 281 2.03 -13.55 13.85
N LYS A 282 3.15 -13.11 13.26
CA LYS A 282 4.22 -12.38 13.96
C LYS A 282 3.98 -10.87 13.91
N VAL A 283 4.51 -10.13 14.89
CA VAL A 283 4.28 -8.68 15.03
C VAL A 283 4.71 -7.88 13.79
N ALA A 284 5.93 -8.11 13.29
CA ALA A 284 6.47 -7.31 12.20
C ALA A 284 5.74 -7.54 10.86
N PRO A 285 5.50 -8.79 10.41
CA PRO A 285 4.64 -9.06 9.26
C PRO A 285 3.22 -8.53 9.42
N ALA A 286 2.60 -8.68 10.60
CA ALA A 286 1.24 -8.20 10.84
C ALA A 286 1.15 -6.67 10.73
N ALA A 287 2.12 -5.93 11.26
CA ALA A 287 2.16 -4.47 11.12
C ALA A 287 2.27 -4.04 9.65
N VAL A 288 3.07 -4.78 8.87
CA VAL A 288 3.24 -4.60 7.43
C VAL A 288 1.94 -4.84 6.67
N ALA A 289 1.28 -5.98 6.91
CA ALA A 289 0.02 -6.32 6.26
C ALA A 289 -1.11 -5.35 6.66
N LYS A 290 -1.10 -4.90 7.92
CA LYS A 290 -2.02 -3.86 8.40
C LYS A 290 -1.88 -2.56 7.61
N ASP A 291 -0.65 -2.05 7.45
CA ASP A 291 -0.42 -0.79 6.73
C ASP A 291 -0.88 -0.88 5.26
N GLU A 292 -0.78 -2.06 4.65
CA GLU A 292 -1.33 -2.32 3.32
C GLU A 292 -2.88 -2.35 3.31
N LEU A 293 -3.49 -3.07 4.24
CA LEU A 293 -4.95 -3.10 4.41
C LEU A 293 -5.53 -1.71 4.71
N ARG A 294 -4.81 -0.87 5.47
CA ARG A 294 -5.23 0.52 5.74
C ARG A 294 -5.38 1.35 4.47
N GLY A 295 -4.62 1.04 3.42
CA GLY A 295 -4.73 1.69 2.11
C GLY A 295 -5.94 1.23 1.28
N VAL A 296 -6.62 0.14 1.67
CA VAL A 296 -7.86 -0.33 1.05
C VAL A 296 -9.03 0.43 1.64
N ASP A 297 -9.97 0.86 0.79
CA ASP A 297 -11.18 1.56 1.22
C ASP A 297 -11.95 0.77 2.30
N GLY A 298 -12.44 1.49 3.31
CA GLY A 298 -13.10 0.89 4.46
C GLY A 298 -14.39 0.15 4.12
N ALA A 299 -15.14 0.61 3.13
CA ALA A 299 -16.35 -0.08 2.66
C ALA A 299 -15.98 -1.36 1.89
N VAL A 300 -14.91 -1.34 1.09
CA VAL A 300 -14.38 -2.55 0.45
C VAL A 300 -13.94 -3.58 1.49
N ARG A 301 -13.19 -3.16 2.53
CA ARG A 301 -12.81 -4.06 3.64
C ARG A 301 -14.01 -4.67 4.33
N ALA A 302 -15.02 -3.86 4.63
CA ALA A 302 -16.26 -4.35 5.23
C ALA A 302 -17.00 -5.32 4.30
N ALA A 303 -17.09 -5.05 3.00
CA ALA A 303 -17.73 -5.95 2.04
C ALA A 303 -17.02 -7.31 1.96
N VAL A 304 -15.67 -7.32 1.92
CA VAL A 304 -14.88 -8.56 1.92
C VAL A 304 -15.10 -9.35 3.21
N VAL A 305 -15.09 -8.68 4.37
CA VAL A 305 -15.34 -9.37 5.65
C VAL A 305 -16.78 -9.86 5.77
N GLY A 306 -17.76 -9.11 5.28
CA GLY A 306 -19.16 -9.53 5.26
C GLY A 306 -19.37 -10.77 4.38
N ALA A 307 -18.66 -10.85 3.25
CA ALA A 307 -18.72 -11.99 2.34
C ALA A 307 -18.06 -13.28 2.89
N LEU A 308 -17.29 -13.20 4.00
CA LEU A 308 -16.79 -14.40 4.69
C LEU A 308 -17.89 -15.16 5.44
N LEU A 309 -19.04 -14.53 5.69
CA LEU A 309 -20.14 -15.14 6.41
C LEU A 309 -20.98 -16.00 5.44
N PRO A 310 -21.06 -17.33 5.65
CA PRO A 310 -21.85 -18.19 4.76
C PRO A 310 -23.33 -17.78 4.74
N THR A 311 -24.01 -18.03 3.61
CA THR A 311 -25.45 -17.74 3.46
C THR A 311 -26.29 -18.41 4.55
N GLU A 312 -25.92 -19.62 4.95
CA GLU A 312 -26.46 -20.32 6.12
C GLU A 312 -25.51 -20.12 7.31
N PRO A 313 -25.87 -19.31 8.33
CA PRO A 313 -24.96 -18.94 9.42
C PRO A 313 -24.30 -20.11 10.16
N ALA A 314 -25.03 -21.21 10.39
CA ALA A 314 -24.55 -22.38 11.11
C ALA A 314 -23.30 -23.03 10.45
N ARG A 315 -23.13 -22.88 9.12
CA ARG A 315 -21.97 -23.41 8.40
C ARG A 315 -20.67 -22.73 8.83
N LEU A 316 -20.71 -21.52 9.39
CA LEU A 316 -19.52 -20.84 9.91
C LEU A 316 -18.81 -21.65 11.01
N TRP A 317 -19.55 -22.35 11.88
CA TRP A 317 -18.98 -23.13 12.98
C TRP A 317 -18.53 -24.53 12.56
N THR A 318 -19.09 -25.08 11.48
CA THR A 318 -18.86 -26.46 11.04
C THR A 318 -17.89 -26.56 9.88
N GLU A 319 -18.07 -25.72 8.86
CA GLU A 319 -17.28 -25.71 7.62
C GLU A 319 -16.29 -24.53 7.55
N GLY A 320 -16.58 -23.45 8.28
CA GLY A 320 -15.76 -22.24 8.31
C GLY A 320 -16.27 -21.13 7.38
N PRO A 321 -15.46 -20.08 7.17
CA PRO A 321 -15.85 -18.90 6.41
C PRO A 321 -15.94 -19.17 4.89
N ASP A 322 -16.83 -18.44 4.19
CA ASP A 322 -16.95 -18.46 2.73
C ASP A 322 -15.84 -17.62 2.07
N VAL A 323 -14.67 -18.23 1.99
CA VAL A 323 -13.48 -17.61 1.42
C VAL A 323 -13.61 -17.33 -0.08
N ALA A 324 -14.38 -18.17 -0.80
CA ALA A 324 -14.56 -18.00 -2.23
C ALA A 324 -15.37 -16.73 -2.54
N ALA A 325 -16.46 -16.50 -1.78
CA ALA A 325 -17.24 -15.26 -1.88
C ALA A 325 -16.41 -14.03 -1.50
N ALA A 326 -15.67 -14.09 -0.38
CA ALA A 326 -14.79 -12.99 0.04
C ALA A 326 -13.69 -12.68 -1.00
N ALA A 327 -13.07 -13.70 -1.58
CA ALA A 327 -12.05 -13.53 -2.61
C ALA A 327 -12.63 -12.97 -3.92
N ALA A 328 -13.86 -13.32 -4.28
CA ALA A 328 -14.55 -12.73 -5.44
C ALA A 328 -14.77 -11.22 -5.24
N VAL A 329 -15.23 -10.80 -4.06
CA VAL A 329 -15.38 -9.37 -3.72
C VAL A 329 -14.02 -8.65 -3.74
N TRP A 330 -12.98 -9.28 -3.17
CA TRP A 330 -11.63 -8.73 -3.21
C TRP A 330 -11.13 -8.53 -4.64
N ASN A 331 -11.26 -9.55 -5.48
CA ASN A 331 -10.75 -9.51 -6.85
C ASN A 331 -11.53 -8.51 -7.73
N ASP A 332 -12.82 -8.33 -7.50
CA ASP A 332 -13.65 -7.32 -8.19
C ASP A 332 -13.28 -5.88 -7.79
N LYS A 333 -13.08 -5.62 -6.49
CA LYS A 333 -12.90 -4.25 -5.96
C LYS A 333 -11.44 -3.80 -5.85
N VAL A 334 -10.51 -4.71 -5.62
CA VAL A 334 -9.08 -4.43 -5.39
C VAL A 334 -8.21 -4.97 -6.52
N GLY A 335 -8.68 -6.02 -7.21
CA GLY A 335 -7.92 -6.71 -8.26
C GLY A 335 -7.13 -7.90 -7.73
N LYS A 336 -7.13 -8.98 -8.51
CA LYS A 336 -6.29 -10.15 -8.28
C LYS A 336 -4.83 -9.82 -8.63
N ARG A 337 -3.88 -10.33 -7.84
CA ARG A 337 -2.45 -10.18 -8.10
C ARG A 337 -1.76 -11.53 -8.19
N VAL A 338 -0.55 -11.55 -8.76
CA VAL A 338 0.35 -12.70 -8.63
C VAL A 338 0.87 -12.78 -7.20
N ALA A 339 0.83 -13.98 -6.64
CA ALA A 339 1.34 -14.25 -5.30
C ALA A 339 2.87 -14.08 -5.27
N VAL A 340 3.35 -13.33 -4.29
CA VAL A 340 4.78 -13.13 -4.03
C VAL A 340 5.13 -13.79 -2.70
N PRO A 341 6.23 -14.57 -2.63
CA PRO A 341 6.70 -15.10 -1.36
C PRO A 341 6.88 -14.00 -0.30
N GLU A 342 6.27 -14.16 0.87
CA GLU A 342 6.19 -13.08 1.87
C GLU A 342 7.56 -12.60 2.36
N GLU A 343 8.51 -13.53 2.52
CA GLU A 343 9.89 -13.20 2.89
C GLU A 343 10.59 -12.37 1.81
N LEU A 344 10.32 -12.65 0.52
CA LEU A 344 10.87 -11.87 -0.59
C LEU A 344 10.29 -10.45 -0.61
N LEU A 345 8.96 -10.33 -0.43
CA LEU A 345 8.29 -9.03 -0.36
C LEU A 345 8.80 -8.20 0.84
N SER A 346 8.98 -8.84 2.00
CA SER A 346 9.53 -8.21 3.20
C SER A 346 10.96 -7.71 2.98
N ASP A 347 11.80 -8.53 2.36
CA ASP A 347 13.17 -8.14 2.00
C ASP A 347 13.19 -6.96 1.00
N ALA A 348 12.31 -6.97 0.01
CA ALA A 348 12.18 -5.91 -0.98
C ALA A 348 11.71 -4.59 -0.33
N VAL A 349 10.66 -4.62 0.50
CA VAL A 349 10.18 -3.42 1.23
C VAL A 349 11.27 -2.83 2.13
N ARG A 350 12.10 -3.68 2.74
CA ARG A 350 13.25 -3.22 3.54
C ARG A 350 14.34 -2.58 2.68
N ALA A 351 14.55 -3.07 1.46
CA ALA A 351 15.53 -2.54 0.51
C ALA A 351 15.09 -1.20 -0.11
N PHE A 352 13.82 -1.04 -0.45
CA PHE A 352 13.29 0.15 -1.12
C PHE A 352 12.45 1.01 -0.18
N ARG A 353 13.10 1.77 0.71
CA ARG A 353 12.39 2.62 1.70
C ARG A 353 11.68 3.84 1.11
N HIS A 354 12.20 4.40 0.01
CA HIS A 354 11.77 5.69 -0.54
C HIS A 354 11.49 5.62 -2.05
N THR A 355 10.88 4.53 -2.51
CA THR A 355 10.47 4.40 -3.92
C THR A 355 9.14 5.11 -4.16
N SER A 356 9.05 5.85 -5.25
CA SER A 356 7.81 6.51 -5.68
C SER A 356 6.74 5.50 -6.11
N TRP A 357 7.15 4.38 -6.71
CA TRP A 357 6.25 3.26 -7.01
C TRP A 357 6.32 2.22 -5.89
N PRO A 358 5.26 2.03 -5.07
CA PRO A 358 5.31 1.17 -3.90
C PRO A 358 5.64 -0.28 -4.26
N VAL A 359 6.63 -0.88 -3.58
CA VAL A 359 7.10 -2.26 -3.84
C VAL A 359 5.97 -3.29 -3.83
N ARG A 360 4.96 -3.10 -2.99
CA ARG A 360 3.81 -4.01 -2.86
C ARG A 360 2.93 -4.06 -4.10
N GLN A 361 2.97 -2.99 -4.90
CA GLN A 361 2.30 -2.92 -6.20
C GLN A 361 3.30 -3.31 -7.31
N ALA A 362 4.51 -2.77 -7.24
CA ALA A 362 5.54 -2.96 -8.26
C ALA A 362 5.99 -4.43 -8.39
N LEU A 363 6.18 -5.14 -7.29
CA LEU A 363 6.71 -6.50 -7.33
C LEU A 363 5.73 -7.47 -8.02
N PRO A 364 4.44 -7.60 -7.60
CA PRO A 364 3.48 -8.41 -8.34
C PRO A 364 3.31 -7.95 -9.80
N ALA A 365 3.31 -6.65 -10.06
CA ALA A 365 3.20 -6.10 -11.42
C ALA A 365 4.34 -6.57 -12.33
N LEU A 366 5.58 -6.61 -11.84
CA LEU A 366 6.72 -7.11 -12.61
C LEU A 366 6.67 -8.63 -12.83
N LEU A 367 6.00 -9.40 -11.96
CA LEU A 367 5.84 -10.83 -12.17
C LEU A 367 4.76 -11.17 -13.20
N GLU A 368 3.75 -10.30 -13.33
CA GLU A 368 2.71 -10.41 -14.36
C GLU A 368 2.43 -9.04 -15.00
N PRO A 369 3.31 -8.58 -15.91
CA PRO A 369 3.21 -7.24 -16.49
C PRO A 369 1.88 -6.98 -17.21
N SER A 370 1.30 -8.02 -17.83
CA SER A 370 0.06 -7.90 -18.59
C SER A 370 -1.15 -7.53 -17.73
N ALA A 371 -1.13 -7.91 -16.44
CA ALA A 371 -2.21 -7.68 -15.49
C ALA A 371 -2.10 -6.31 -14.76
N SER A 372 -1.05 -5.53 -15.00
CA SER A 372 -0.82 -4.24 -14.33
C SER A 372 -0.90 -3.08 -15.32
N PRO A 373 -1.82 -2.11 -15.15
CA PRO A 373 -1.91 -0.94 -16.03
C PRO A 373 -0.58 -0.19 -16.18
N GLN A 374 0.22 -0.12 -15.12
CA GLN A 374 1.55 0.50 -15.11
C GLN A 374 2.50 -0.11 -16.14
N LEU A 375 2.34 -1.37 -16.52
CA LEU A 375 3.20 -2.06 -17.49
C LEU A 375 2.46 -2.49 -18.77
N SER A 376 1.14 -2.33 -18.84
CA SER A 376 0.32 -2.76 -19.98
C SER A 376 -0.48 -1.65 -20.66
N ARG A 377 -0.56 -0.45 -20.07
CA ARG A 377 -1.32 0.68 -20.60
C ARG A 377 -0.41 1.88 -20.90
N ASP A 378 -0.61 2.44 -22.10
CA ASP A 378 0.00 3.71 -22.50
C ASP A 378 -0.90 4.88 -22.07
N LEU A 379 -0.26 5.96 -21.63
CA LEU A 379 -0.94 7.18 -21.20
C LEU A 379 -0.81 8.28 -22.24
N GLU A 380 -1.81 9.15 -22.29
CA GLU A 380 -1.74 10.43 -22.98
C GLU A 380 -1.15 11.51 -22.06
N TRP A 381 -0.32 12.40 -22.60
CA TRP A 381 0.42 13.38 -21.82
C TRP A 381 0.17 14.81 -22.29
N ALA A 382 0.08 15.74 -21.36
CA ALA A 382 0.05 17.17 -21.63
C ALA A 382 0.85 17.96 -20.60
N VAL A 383 1.23 19.19 -20.95
CA VAL A 383 1.82 20.13 -20.01
C VAL A 383 0.71 20.73 -19.15
N SER A 384 0.84 20.62 -17.83
CA SER A 384 -0.15 21.09 -16.85
C SER A 384 0.56 21.72 -15.66
N GLY A 385 0.37 23.03 -15.51
CA GLY A 385 1.11 23.83 -14.54
C GLY A 385 2.61 23.82 -14.87
N ASP A 386 3.43 23.36 -13.93
CA ASP A 386 4.89 23.42 -13.95
C ASP A 386 5.58 22.21 -14.62
N ARG A 387 4.83 21.26 -15.20
CA ARG A 387 5.38 19.96 -15.66
C ARG A 387 4.49 19.23 -16.67
N VAL A 388 4.99 18.13 -17.21
CA VAL A 388 4.19 17.16 -17.99
C VAL A 388 3.42 16.22 -17.06
N ARG A 389 2.16 15.91 -17.37
CA ARG A 389 1.30 14.99 -16.59
C ARG A 389 0.41 14.14 -17.51
N PRO A 390 0.00 12.94 -17.06
CA PRO A 390 -1.05 12.20 -17.71
C PRO A 390 -2.37 12.97 -17.73
N VAL A 391 -3.09 12.91 -18.86
CA VAL A 391 -4.43 13.49 -19.01
C VAL A 391 -5.52 12.42 -18.86
N GLY A 392 -6.76 12.85 -18.60
CA GLY A 392 -7.90 11.97 -18.37
C GLY A 392 -8.12 11.61 -16.90
N ASP A 393 -9.20 10.86 -16.66
CA ASP A 393 -9.63 10.44 -15.32
C ASP A 393 -8.86 9.21 -14.82
N ASP A 394 -8.42 8.34 -15.73
CA ASP A 394 -7.61 7.16 -15.41
C ASP A 394 -6.13 7.43 -15.68
N LYS A 395 -5.38 7.68 -14.61
CA LYS A 395 -3.95 8.02 -14.65
C LYS A 395 -3.05 6.86 -14.25
N ASP A 396 -3.62 5.67 -14.09
CA ASP A 396 -2.88 4.46 -13.78
C ASP A 396 -2.23 3.92 -15.05
N GLY A 397 -0.92 4.12 -15.19
CA GLY A 397 -0.15 3.69 -16.34
C GLY A 397 1.35 3.95 -16.20
N PHE A 398 2.08 3.81 -17.30
CA PHE A 398 3.55 3.88 -17.30
C PHE A 398 4.07 5.32 -17.13
N THR A 399 4.97 5.53 -16.17
CA THR A 399 5.55 6.84 -15.80
C THR A 399 7.06 6.73 -15.52
N ALA A 400 7.73 7.87 -15.29
CA ALA A 400 9.14 7.88 -14.85
C ALA A 400 9.35 7.13 -13.52
N ASP A 401 8.41 7.23 -12.58
CA ASP A 401 8.44 6.49 -11.32
C ASP A 401 8.28 4.98 -11.54
N THR A 402 7.41 4.59 -12.47
CA THR A 402 7.25 3.18 -12.85
C THR A 402 8.54 2.64 -13.47
N LEU A 403 9.15 3.38 -14.40
CA LEU A 403 10.39 3.00 -15.06
C LEU A 403 11.54 2.82 -14.06
N THR A 404 11.77 3.82 -13.20
CA THR A 404 12.86 3.81 -12.22
C THR A 404 12.66 2.75 -11.15
N GLY A 405 11.44 2.61 -10.64
CA GLY A 405 11.06 1.54 -9.70
C GLY A 405 11.23 0.15 -10.30
N SER A 406 10.83 -0.03 -11.57
CA SER A 406 10.98 -1.30 -12.29
C SER A 406 12.44 -1.70 -12.44
N VAL A 407 13.26 -0.82 -13.00
CA VAL A 407 14.69 -1.10 -13.25
C VAL A 407 15.42 -1.40 -11.94
N GLY A 408 15.18 -0.61 -10.89
CA GLY A 408 15.76 -0.88 -9.58
C GLY A 408 15.35 -2.26 -9.04
N LEU A 409 14.07 -2.60 -9.12
CA LEU A 409 13.52 -3.83 -8.56
C LEU A 409 13.96 -5.08 -9.34
N VAL A 410 13.96 -5.07 -10.68
CA VAL A 410 14.45 -6.21 -11.48
C VAL A 410 15.95 -6.44 -11.30
N SER A 411 16.74 -5.36 -11.19
CA SER A 411 18.19 -5.47 -10.88
C SER A 411 18.42 -6.10 -9.52
N TRP A 412 17.65 -5.67 -8.52
CA TRP A 412 17.72 -6.23 -7.17
C TRP A 412 17.29 -7.70 -7.14
N LEU A 413 16.21 -8.07 -7.83
CA LEU A 413 15.75 -9.47 -7.92
C LEU A 413 16.80 -10.37 -8.59
N ALA A 414 17.40 -9.92 -9.70
CA ALA A 414 18.45 -10.67 -10.40
C ALA A 414 19.68 -10.94 -9.51
N HIS A 415 20.02 -10.00 -8.63
CA HIS A 415 21.10 -10.18 -7.65
C HIS A 415 20.69 -11.02 -6.45
N ARG A 416 19.43 -10.90 -6.01
CA ARG A 416 18.95 -11.48 -4.74
C ARG A 416 18.55 -12.95 -4.85
N LEU A 417 18.18 -13.40 -6.05
CA LEU A 417 17.63 -14.73 -6.34
C LEU A 417 18.62 -15.60 -7.14
N PRO A 418 18.63 -16.92 -6.91
CA PRO A 418 19.48 -17.82 -7.67
C PRO A 418 18.98 -17.93 -9.12
N ALA A 419 19.86 -18.36 -10.03
CA ALA A 419 19.45 -18.82 -11.36
C ALA A 419 18.52 -20.04 -11.22
N GLY A 420 17.50 -20.15 -12.07
CA GLY A 420 16.46 -21.18 -11.98
C GLY A 420 15.31 -20.87 -11.02
N ASP A 421 15.35 -19.78 -10.25
CA ASP A 421 14.23 -19.36 -9.39
C ASP A 421 13.00 -18.95 -10.25
N PRO A 422 11.78 -19.42 -9.94
CA PRO A 422 10.58 -19.06 -10.70
C PRO A 422 10.31 -17.56 -10.78
N VAL A 423 10.64 -16.78 -9.76
CA VAL A 423 10.50 -15.32 -9.78
C VAL A 423 11.48 -14.69 -10.75
N ARG A 424 12.70 -15.26 -10.89
CA ARG A 424 13.70 -14.76 -11.83
C ARG A 424 13.29 -14.99 -13.28
N ALA A 425 12.49 -16.04 -13.56
CA ALA A 425 11.97 -16.31 -14.89
C ALA A 425 11.03 -15.20 -15.43
N ALA A 426 10.45 -14.38 -14.55
CA ALA A 426 9.60 -13.26 -14.94
C ALA A 426 10.36 -11.97 -15.32
N LEU A 427 11.67 -11.89 -15.05
CA LEU A 427 12.45 -10.67 -15.31
C LEU A 427 12.60 -10.33 -16.80
N PRO A 428 12.85 -11.30 -17.73
CA PRO A 428 12.89 -10.98 -19.16
C PRO A 428 11.54 -10.50 -19.73
N PRO A 429 10.39 -11.14 -19.44
CA PRO A 429 9.09 -10.59 -19.81
C PRO A 429 8.83 -9.18 -19.26
N ALA A 430 9.22 -8.90 -18.01
CA ALA A 430 9.12 -7.56 -17.45
C ALA A 430 9.93 -6.53 -18.24
N LEU A 431 11.19 -6.86 -18.61
CA LEU A 431 12.00 -6.00 -19.47
C LEU A 431 11.36 -5.75 -20.84
N THR A 432 10.74 -6.77 -21.43
CA THR A 432 9.98 -6.63 -22.70
C THR A 432 8.83 -5.65 -22.55
N ALA A 433 8.02 -5.77 -21.50
CA ALA A 433 6.92 -4.83 -21.23
C ALA A 433 7.43 -3.39 -21.08
N LEU A 434 8.54 -3.17 -20.37
CA LEU A 434 9.18 -1.85 -20.26
C LEU A 434 9.58 -1.29 -21.63
N ARG A 435 10.17 -2.13 -22.51
CA ARG A 435 10.57 -1.72 -23.86
C ARG A 435 9.38 -1.35 -24.72
N GLU A 436 8.28 -2.09 -24.63
CA GLU A 436 7.03 -1.77 -25.31
C GLU A 436 6.48 -0.42 -24.86
N ARG A 437 6.45 -0.15 -23.54
CA ARG A 437 6.00 1.15 -23.02
C ARG A 437 6.88 2.30 -23.50
N LEU A 438 8.21 2.10 -23.46
CA LEU A 438 9.17 3.10 -23.94
C LEU A 438 9.09 3.36 -25.46
N ALA A 439 8.53 2.43 -26.24
CA ALA A 439 8.33 2.59 -27.68
C ALA A 439 7.07 3.41 -28.02
N HIS A 440 6.22 3.73 -27.04
CA HIS A 440 5.00 4.50 -27.29
C HIS A 440 5.34 5.95 -27.72
N PRO A 441 4.91 6.40 -28.92
CA PRO A 441 5.32 7.67 -29.49
C PRO A 441 4.78 8.89 -28.74
N GLY A 442 3.79 8.72 -27.85
CA GLY A 442 3.24 9.78 -27.00
C GLY A 442 3.80 9.84 -25.57
N LEU A 443 4.70 8.92 -25.18
CA LEU A 443 5.24 8.88 -23.82
C LEU A 443 6.08 10.12 -23.47
N MET A 444 5.77 10.75 -22.35
CA MET A 444 6.62 11.77 -21.71
C MET A 444 7.04 11.31 -20.32
N LEU A 445 8.29 11.52 -19.94
CA LEU A 445 8.80 11.24 -18.59
C LEU A 445 9.07 12.55 -17.85
N ASP A 446 8.37 12.81 -16.74
CA ASP A 446 8.71 13.89 -15.80
C ASP A 446 10.02 13.53 -15.06
N LEU A 447 11.03 14.40 -15.12
CA LEU A 447 12.32 14.20 -14.48
C LEU A 447 12.33 14.61 -12.99
N GLY A 448 11.23 15.20 -12.50
CA GLY A 448 10.94 15.35 -11.07
C GLY A 448 11.78 16.40 -10.32
N ARG A 449 12.60 17.18 -11.02
CA ARG A 449 13.40 18.28 -10.46
C ARG A 449 13.13 19.57 -11.18
N TYR A 450 13.03 20.64 -10.41
CA TYR A 450 12.83 21.99 -10.93
C TYR A 450 14.14 22.60 -11.40
N ILE A 451 14.10 23.28 -12.54
CA ILE A 451 15.25 24.00 -13.11
C ILE A 451 14.90 25.48 -13.33
N SER A 452 15.92 26.33 -13.46
CA SER A 452 15.74 27.73 -13.86
C SER A 452 15.52 27.82 -15.37
N LEU A 453 14.29 28.09 -15.81
CA LEU A 453 13.96 28.28 -17.22
C LEU A 453 14.76 29.45 -17.87
N PRO A 454 14.94 30.61 -17.20
CA PRO A 454 15.77 31.69 -17.73
C PRO A 454 17.23 31.30 -17.96
N ASP A 455 17.84 30.52 -17.06
CA ASP A 455 19.23 30.09 -17.23
C ASP A 455 19.37 29.02 -18.30
N PHE A 456 18.42 28.08 -18.36
CA PHE A 456 18.37 27.10 -19.44
C PHE A 456 18.28 27.77 -20.82
N ARG A 457 17.41 28.78 -20.99
CA ARG A 457 17.28 29.54 -22.25
C ARG A 457 18.59 30.20 -22.70
N LYS A 458 19.39 30.72 -21.76
CA LYS A 458 20.70 31.31 -22.08
C LYS A 458 21.67 30.29 -22.67
N THR A 459 21.57 29.03 -22.24
CA THR A 459 22.41 27.92 -22.72
C THR A 459 21.86 27.27 -23.99
N ALA A 460 20.56 27.01 -24.03
CA ALA A 460 19.90 26.23 -25.09
C ALA A 460 19.55 27.07 -26.34
N GLY A 461 19.38 28.38 -26.20
CA GLY A 461 19.00 29.28 -27.28
C GLY A 461 17.51 29.16 -27.66
N THR A 462 17.22 29.15 -28.96
CA THR A 462 15.84 29.12 -29.48
C THR A 462 15.21 27.73 -29.33
N PRO A 463 13.96 27.61 -28.86
CA PRO A 463 13.23 26.35 -28.83
C PRO A 463 13.13 25.70 -30.21
N THR A 464 13.12 24.36 -30.23
CA THR A 464 12.74 23.57 -31.41
C THR A 464 11.27 23.77 -31.76
N GLU A 465 10.41 23.89 -30.75
CA GLU A 465 8.98 24.11 -30.89
C GLU A 465 8.45 24.92 -29.70
N THR A 466 7.44 25.76 -29.94
CA THR A 466 6.70 26.47 -28.90
C THR A 466 5.23 26.16 -29.06
N GLY A 467 4.57 25.77 -27.97
CA GLY A 467 3.14 25.50 -27.93
C GLY A 467 2.47 26.17 -26.73
N PRO A 468 1.14 25.99 -26.56
CA PRO A 468 0.41 26.60 -25.46
C PRO A 468 0.96 26.16 -24.09
N GLY A 469 1.66 27.06 -23.39
CA GLY A 469 2.20 26.82 -22.06
C GLY A 469 3.49 26.00 -22.02
N PHE A 470 4.19 25.79 -23.14
CA PHE A 470 5.46 25.06 -23.15
C PHE A 470 6.43 25.46 -24.27
N GLU A 471 7.72 25.20 -24.03
CA GLU A 471 8.81 25.22 -25.00
C GLU A 471 9.46 23.84 -25.08
N ARG A 472 9.74 23.35 -26.28
CA ARG A 472 10.44 22.07 -26.52
C ARG A 472 11.78 22.29 -27.19
N TYR A 473 12.80 21.63 -26.69
CA TYR A 473 14.20 21.66 -27.13
C TYR A 473 14.66 20.24 -27.39
N GLY A 474 14.69 19.82 -28.66
CA GLY A 474 14.89 18.41 -29.00
C GLY A 474 13.85 17.53 -28.30
N ALA A 475 14.31 16.57 -27.51
CA ALA A 475 13.47 15.70 -26.67
C ALA A 475 13.00 16.34 -25.35
N VAL A 476 13.55 17.48 -24.93
CA VAL A 476 13.24 18.13 -23.64
C VAL A 476 12.02 19.05 -23.79
N VAL A 477 11.02 18.90 -22.92
CA VAL A 477 9.81 19.75 -22.84
C VAL A 477 9.84 20.52 -21.53
N LEU A 478 9.75 21.85 -21.58
CA LEU A 478 9.71 22.72 -20.42
C LEU A 478 8.39 23.49 -20.39
N ALA A 479 7.68 23.43 -19.26
CA ALA A 479 6.51 24.26 -19.05
C ALA A 479 6.90 25.75 -18.94
N THR A 480 6.04 26.64 -19.42
CA THR A 480 6.24 28.10 -19.33
C THR A 480 5.24 28.75 -18.37
N HIS A 481 4.66 27.97 -17.45
CA HIS A 481 3.72 28.45 -16.44
C HIS A 481 4.38 29.43 -15.46
N ASP A 482 5.62 29.13 -15.07
CA ASP A 482 6.50 29.94 -14.24
C ASP A 482 7.97 29.77 -14.70
N ASP A 483 8.91 30.33 -13.93
CA ASP A 483 10.36 30.25 -14.22
C ASP A 483 11.03 28.99 -13.64
N GLN A 484 10.27 28.07 -13.03
CA GLN A 484 10.78 26.86 -12.38
C GLN A 484 10.07 25.59 -12.85
N PRO A 485 10.12 25.23 -14.14
CA PRO A 485 9.51 24.00 -14.62
C PRO A 485 10.28 22.75 -14.16
N ALA A 486 9.56 21.64 -14.02
CA ALA A 486 10.16 20.31 -14.01
C ALA A 486 10.26 19.80 -15.46
N PRO A 487 11.47 19.46 -15.97
CA PRO A 487 11.62 19.02 -17.34
C PRO A 487 10.88 17.71 -17.62
N GLY A 488 10.14 17.68 -18.73
CA GLY A 488 9.61 16.46 -19.34
C GLY A 488 10.52 15.96 -20.46
N LEU A 489 10.59 14.64 -20.64
CA LEU A 489 11.38 13.99 -21.70
C LEU A 489 10.46 13.25 -22.68
N ARG A 490 10.46 13.65 -23.95
CA ARG A 490 9.79 12.97 -25.07
C ARG A 490 10.65 11.83 -25.58
N VAL A 491 10.29 10.60 -25.20
CA VAL A 491 11.15 9.42 -25.38
C VAL A 491 11.39 9.05 -26.85
N ASP A 492 10.39 9.28 -27.71
CA ASP A 492 10.41 8.98 -29.15
C ASP A 492 11.35 9.90 -29.95
N LEU A 493 11.74 11.04 -29.37
CA LEU A 493 12.63 12.01 -29.99
C LEU A 493 14.11 11.80 -29.61
N LEU A 494 14.40 10.84 -28.73
CA LEU A 494 15.78 10.48 -28.39
C LEU A 494 16.43 9.69 -29.51
N ASP A 495 17.75 9.81 -29.64
CA ASP A 495 18.51 8.97 -30.56
C ASP A 495 18.52 7.47 -30.15
N GLU A 496 19.14 6.62 -30.98
CA GLU A 496 19.25 5.18 -30.72
C GLU A 496 19.93 4.88 -29.37
N ALA A 497 20.89 5.72 -28.95
CA ALA A 497 21.59 5.62 -27.67
C ALA A 497 20.80 6.23 -26.50
N GLY A 498 19.60 6.76 -26.75
CA GLY A 498 18.75 7.39 -25.74
C GLY A 498 19.28 8.76 -25.28
N GLN A 499 20.02 9.47 -26.13
CA GLN A 499 20.59 10.78 -25.85
C GLN A 499 19.85 11.91 -26.59
N ASP A 500 20.00 13.13 -26.07
CA ASP A 500 19.61 14.37 -26.72
C ASP A 500 20.62 15.48 -26.32
N PRO A 501 21.01 16.39 -27.22
CA PRO A 501 21.97 17.46 -26.93
C PRO A 501 21.58 18.41 -25.80
N TYR A 502 20.28 18.60 -25.55
CA TYR A 502 19.76 19.48 -24.50
C TYR A 502 19.59 18.78 -23.15
N LEU A 503 19.60 17.44 -23.13
CA LEU A 503 19.42 16.66 -21.91
C LEU A 503 20.51 16.93 -20.84
N PRO A 504 21.81 17.08 -21.18
CA PRO A 504 22.80 17.51 -20.20
C PRO A 504 22.50 18.88 -19.58
N ALA A 505 21.97 19.84 -20.37
CA ALA A 505 21.71 21.20 -19.91
C ALA A 505 20.57 21.30 -18.88
N VAL A 506 19.70 20.28 -18.79
CA VAL A 506 18.67 20.20 -17.74
C VAL A 506 19.12 19.44 -16.50
N ARG A 507 20.32 18.86 -16.45
CA ARG A 507 20.79 18.12 -15.27
C ARG A 507 21.13 19.06 -14.12
N VAL A 508 20.61 18.74 -12.95
CA VAL A 508 20.94 19.41 -11.68
C VAL A 508 22.05 18.67 -10.93
N ASP A 509 22.43 19.13 -9.74
CA ASP A 509 23.33 18.43 -8.80
C ASP A 509 24.62 17.91 -9.45
N ASP A 510 25.51 18.82 -9.88
CA ASP A 510 26.78 18.50 -10.56
C ASP A 510 26.65 17.78 -11.91
N GLN A 511 25.60 18.11 -12.70
CA GLN A 511 25.39 17.57 -14.05
C GLN A 511 25.17 16.05 -14.08
N ARG A 512 24.65 15.48 -12.98
CA ARG A 512 24.39 14.05 -12.86
C ARG A 512 23.15 13.66 -13.67
N PRO A 513 23.16 12.53 -14.40
CA PRO A 513 21.97 12.05 -15.08
C PRO A 513 20.83 11.76 -14.11
N TYR A 514 19.59 12.06 -14.51
CA TYR A 514 18.40 11.69 -13.74
C TYR A 514 18.25 10.15 -13.66
N ALA A 515 17.59 9.66 -12.61
CA ALA A 515 17.31 8.23 -12.46
C ALA A 515 16.54 7.67 -13.67
N ALA A 516 15.61 8.45 -14.23
CA ALA A 516 14.87 8.08 -15.44
C ALA A 516 15.78 7.97 -16.68
N GLU A 517 16.79 8.83 -16.83
CA GLU A 517 17.79 8.72 -17.90
C GLU A 517 18.62 7.44 -17.77
N VAL A 518 19.08 7.14 -16.55
CA VAL A 518 19.85 5.92 -16.27
C VAL A 518 19.00 4.68 -16.56
N ALA A 519 17.75 4.66 -16.09
CA ALA A 519 16.82 3.56 -16.32
C ALA A 519 16.53 3.34 -17.81
N LEU A 520 16.31 4.41 -18.57
CA LEU A 520 16.07 4.34 -20.01
C LEU A 520 17.26 3.72 -20.76
N ARG A 521 18.48 4.13 -20.43
CA ARG A 521 19.72 3.53 -20.99
C ARG A 521 19.81 2.05 -20.66
N LEU A 522 19.59 1.67 -19.40
CA LEU A 522 19.66 0.27 -18.95
C LEU A 522 18.63 -0.62 -19.66
N VAL A 523 17.40 -0.15 -19.84
CA VAL A 523 16.37 -0.96 -20.53
C VAL A 523 16.77 -1.29 -21.98
N ARG A 524 17.55 -0.43 -22.64
CA ARG A 524 18.09 -0.66 -24.00
C ARG A 524 19.42 -1.43 -24.00
N ASP A 525 20.09 -1.53 -22.85
CA ASP A 525 21.41 -2.13 -22.75
C ASP A 525 21.39 -3.66 -22.89
N ARG A 526 22.39 -4.20 -23.58
CA ARG A 526 22.51 -5.65 -23.83
C ARG A 526 23.03 -6.41 -22.63
N GLU A 527 23.96 -5.84 -21.86
CA GLU A 527 24.49 -6.48 -20.66
C GLU A 527 23.43 -6.54 -19.56
N PHE A 528 22.63 -5.48 -19.44
CA PHE A 528 21.50 -5.44 -18.53
C PHE A 528 20.45 -6.50 -18.88
N ALA A 529 20.13 -6.68 -20.18
CA ALA A 529 19.27 -7.77 -20.61
C ALA A 529 19.85 -9.16 -20.26
N ALA A 530 21.16 -9.33 -20.38
CA ALA A 530 21.85 -10.57 -20.00
C ALA A 530 21.82 -10.82 -18.48
N LEU A 531 21.89 -9.77 -17.64
CA LEU A 531 21.73 -9.89 -16.19
C LEU A 531 20.36 -10.49 -15.81
N LEU A 532 19.30 -10.02 -16.48
CA LEU A 532 17.92 -10.44 -16.19
C LEU A 532 17.58 -11.81 -16.75
N ALA A 533 18.28 -12.27 -17.79
CA ALA A 533 18.10 -13.59 -18.37
C ALA A 533 18.55 -14.72 -17.42
N ASP A 534 18.14 -15.96 -17.74
CA ASP A 534 18.76 -17.15 -17.12
C ASP A 534 20.20 -17.25 -17.64
N PRO A 535 21.22 -17.25 -16.75
CA PRO A 535 22.62 -17.41 -17.16
C PRO A 535 22.96 -18.82 -17.67
N GLY A 536 22.03 -19.77 -17.61
CA GLY A 536 22.20 -21.14 -18.07
C GLY A 536 22.78 -22.05 -16.99
N GLU A 537 23.50 -23.09 -17.43
CA GLU A 537 24.21 -23.98 -16.51
C GLU A 537 25.47 -23.32 -15.94
N PRO A 538 25.85 -23.61 -14.68
CA PRO A 538 27.14 -23.18 -14.18
C PRO A 538 28.27 -23.84 -14.97
N ILE A 539 29.39 -23.15 -15.11
CA ILE A 539 30.60 -23.68 -15.76
C ILE A 539 31.14 -24.88 -14.96
N ALA A 540 30.98 -24.86 -13.63
CA ALA A 540 31.36 -25.98 -12.75
C ALA A 540 30.28 -26.32 -11.71
N GLY A 541 30.16 -27.60 -11.35
CA GLY A 541 29.37 -28.07 -10.21
C GLY A 541 27.90 -28.46 -10.48
N GLY A 542 27.38 -28.32 -11.71
CA GLY A 542 25.97 -28.62 -12.07
C GLY A 542 24.95 -27.77 -11.30
N ARG A 543 23.65 -27.85 -11.59
CA ARG A 543 22.61 -27.21 -10.74
C ARG A 543 22.40 -27.98 -9.43
N ASP A 544 21.88 -27.29 -8.41
CA ASP A 544 21.47 -27.90 -7.15
C ASP A 544 20.19 -28.76 -7.35
N LYS A 545 19.78 -29.52 -6.33
CA LYS A 545 18.68 -30.50 -6.45
C LYS A 545 17.33 -29.90 -6.84
N ASP A 546 17.11 -28.63 -6.51
CA ASP A 546 15.91 -27.86 -6.84
C ASP A 546 16.01 -27.19 -8.22
N GLY A 547 17.07 -27.46 -8.99
CA GLY A 547 17.31 -26.87 -10.30
C GLY A 547 17.88 -25.45 -10.23
N THR A 548 18.30 -24.98 -9.05
CA THR A 548 18.85 -23.63 -8.88
C THR A 548 20.37 -23.62 -8.71
N TRP A 549 21.00 -22.47 -8.93
CA TRP A 549 22.40 -22.23 -8.54
C TRP A 549 22.67 -20.72 -8.39
N TRP A 550 23.77 -20.34 -7.74
CA TRP A 550 24.13 -18.93 -7.51
C TRP A 550 25.19 -18.43 -8.48
N PRO A 551 24.85 -17.53 -9.43
CA PRO A 551 25.85 -16.90 -10.32
C PRO A 551 26.93 -16.10 -9.59
N GLN A 552 26.63 -15.66 -8.37
CA GLN A 552 27.55 -14.95 -7.47
C GLN A 552 28.66 -15.84 -6.91
N ASP A 553 28.62 -17.16 -7.12
CA ASP A 553 29.71 -18.07 -6.78
C ASP A 553 30.74 -18.16 -7.94
N PRO A 554 31.90 -17.49 -7.85
CA PRO A 554 32.89 -17.51 -8.94
C PRO A 554 33.50 -18.87 -9.15
N SER A 555 33.48 -19.79 -8.17
CA SER A 555 33.93 -21.17 -8.37
C SER A 555 33.02 -21.96 -9.33
N ARG A 556 31.79 -21.47 -9.56
CA ARG A 556 30.81 -22.04 -10.48
C ARG A 556 30.61 -21.19 -11.73
N SER A 557 30.67 -19.86 -11.62
CA SER A 557 30.40 -18.94 -12.74
C SER A 557 31.65 -18.54 -13.53
N VAL A 558 32.83 -18.51 -12.92
CA VAL A 558 34.13 -18.15 -13.54
C VAL A 558 35.29 -18.95 -12.94
N PRO A 559 35.24 -20.31 -12.92
CA PRO A 559 36.27 -21.14 -12.29
C PRO A 559 37.67 -20.93 -12.87
N GLU A 560 37.77 -20.54 -14.14
CA GLU A 560 39.02 -20.16 -14.79
C GLU A 560 39.69 -18.97 -14.08
N LEU A 561 38.89 -17.98 -13.67
CA LEU A 561 39.34 -16.78 -13.00
C LEU A 561 39.75 -17.05 -11.55
N VAL A 562 39.05 -17.97 -10.88
CA VAL A 562 39.45 -18.45 -9.54
C VAL A 562 40.82 -19.09 -9.61
N THR A 563 41.05 -19.94 -10.61
CA THR A 563 42.36 -20.59 -10.84
C THR A 563 43.47 -19.58 -11.12
N GLU A 564 43.16 -18.55 -11.91
CA GLU A 564 44.10 -17.47 -12.24
C GLU A 564 44.47 -16.65 -11.00
N ALA A 565 43.47 -16.16 -10.25
CA ALA A 565 43.69 -15.37 -9.04
C ALA A 565 44.41 -16.17 -7.94
N ALA A 566 44.10 -17.47 -7.82
CA ALA A 566 44.80 -18.39 -6.94
C ALA A 566 46.30 -18.47 -7.28
N LYS A 567 46.65 -18.62 -8.56
CA LYS A 567 48.04 -18.67 -9.01
C LYS A 567 48.78 -17.35 -8.83
N GLU A 568 48.16 -16.24 -9.23
CA GLU A 568 48.76 -14.89 -9.17
C GLU A 568 49.17 -14.52 -7.74
N TYR A 569 48.33 -14.85 -6.76
CA TYR A 569 48.56 -14.49 -5.37
C TYR A 569 49.02 -15.63 -4.46
N GLY A 570 49.29 -16.82 -5.03
CA GLY A 570 49.70 -17.99 -4.26
C GLY A 570 48.67 -18.45 -3.21
N LEU A 571 47.39 -18.28 -3.52
CA LEU A 571 46.26 -18.69 -2.68
C LEU A 571 45.71 -20.06 -3.10
N GLY A 572 45.05 -20.75 -2.18
CA GLY A 572 44.11 -21.82 -2.49
C GLY A 572 42.86 -21.30 -3.20
N GLU A 573 42.23 -22.15 -4.02
CA GLU A 573 41.04 -21.78 -4.80
C GLU A 573 39.87 -21.28 -3.94
N ASP A 574 39.73 -21.81 -2.71
CA ASP A 574 38.70 -21.35 -1.78
C ASP A 574 38.93 -19.91 -1.31
N ALA A 575 40.17 -19.55 -0.99
CA ALA A 575 40.55 -18.19 -0.61
C ALA A 575 40.44 -17.24 -1.80
N ALA A 576 40.86 -17.67 -3.00
CA ALA A 576 40.71 -16.91 -4.24
C ALA A 576 39.23 -16.66 -4.59
N THR A 577 38.35 -17.65 -4.37
CA THR A 577 36.90 -17.51 -4.54
C THR A 577 36.34 -16.40 -3.64
N LEU A 578 36.68 -16.41 -2.34
CA LEU A 578 36.24 -15.36 -1.42
C LEU A 578 36.85 -14.00 -1.75
N TYR A 579 38.09 -13.96 -2.24
CA TYR A 579 38.72 -12.72 -2.70
C TYR A 579 37.99 -12.12 -3.90
N LEU A 580 37.63 -12.91 -4.92
CA LEU A 580 36.87 -12.41 -6.06
C LEU A 580 35.47 -11.91 -5.65
N MET A 581 34.79 -12.59 -4.73
CA MET A 581 33.53 -12.09 -4.14
C MET A 581 33.74 -10.75 -3.43
N LEU A 582 34.81 -10.61 -2.65
CA LEU A 582 35.18 -9.36 -2.00
C LEU A 582 35.54 -8.27 -3.01
N LEU A 583 36.11 -8.61 -4.16
CA LEU A 583 36.50 -7.65 -5.19
C LEU A 583 35.27 -7.10 -5.93
N ALA A 584 34.37 -7.98 -6.37
CA ALA A 584 33.30 -7.63 -7.30
C ALA A 584 31.94 -7.34 -6.64
N MET A 585 31.55 -8.07 -5.59
CA MET A 585 30.17 -7.99 -5.08
C MET A 585 29.95 -6.73 -4.23
N PRO A 586 28.74 -6.12 -4.31
CA PRO A 586 28.42 -4.94 -3.51
C PRO A 586 28.26 -5.29 -2.02
N ASP A 587 27.68 -6.45 -1.71
CA ASP A 587 27.33 -6.89 -0.36
C ASP A 587 27.81 -8.30 0.02
N PRO A 588 29.12 -8.63 -0.12
CA PRO A 588 29.68 -9.93 0.24
C PRO A 588 29.79 -10.12 1.76
N THR A 589 28.66 -10.04 2.46
CA THR A 589 28.54 -10.37 3.89
C THR A 589 28.82 -11.85 4.11
N ASP A 590 29.25 -12.25 5.32
CA ASP A 590 29.50 -13.67 5.63
C ASP A 590 28.25 -14.54 5.40
N ARG A 591 27.06 -13.97 5.60
CA ARG A 591 25.79 -14.65 5.32
C ARG A 591 25.58 -14.85 3.81
N MET A 592 25.92 -13.86 2.98
CA MET A 592 25.74 -13.94 1.54
C MET A 592 26.76 -14.87 0.90
N THR A 593 28.03 -14.79 1.28
CA THR A 593 29.07 -15.69 0.76
C THR A 593 28.77 -17.15 1.13
N ALA A 594 28.31 -17.41 2.35
CA ALA A 594 27.84 -18.75 2.75
C ALA A 594 26.62 -19.21 1.94
N ARG A 595 25.68 -18.30 1.66
CA ARG A 595 24.49 -18.60 0.86
C ARG A 595 24.85 -18.93 -0.59
N TRP A 596 25.72 -18.15 -1.22
CA TRP A 596 26.10 -18.33 -2.62
C TRP A 596 26.90 -19.62 -2.83
N THR A 597 27.88 -19.89 -1.97
CA THR A 597 28.75 -21.06 -2.09
C THR A 597 28.14 -22.35 -1.56
N GLY A 598 27.16 -22.27 -0.65
CA GLY A 598 26.66 -23.42 0.10
C GLY A 598 27.70 -24.07 1.03
N TRP A 599 28.84 -23.41 1.27
CA TRP A 599 29.94 -23.99 2.05
C TRP A 599 29.60 -24.10 3.53
N LYS A 600 30.06 -25.19 4.14
CA LYS A 600 29.95 -25.38 5.60
C LYS A 600 30.84 -24.37 6.35
N PRO A 601 30.48 -23.99 7.60
CA PRO A 601 31.20 -22.98 8.36
C PRO A 601 32.71 -23.21 8.49
N ALA A 602 33.15 -24.48 8.62
CA ALA A 602 34.56 -24.82 8.74
C ALA A 602 35.38 -24.47 7.47
N ARG A 603 34.84 -24.74 6.28
CA ARG A 603 35.49 -24.42 4.99
C ARG A 603 35.63 -22.91 4.81
N LEU A 604 34.55 -22.16 5.07
CA LEU A 604 34.58 -20.69 5.04
C LEU A 604 35.58 -20.11 6.05
N LYS A 605 35.68 -20.69 7.25
CA LYS A 605 36.65 -20.26 8.26
C LYS A 605 38.09 -20.48 7.79
N ALA A 606 38.39 -21.63 7.20
CA ALA A 606 39.72 -21.93 6.66
C ALA A 606 40.10 -20.98 5.52
N ALA A 607 39.22 -20.81 4.53
CA ALA A 607 39.43 -19.92 3.39
C ALA A 607 39.65 -18.45 3.81
N ARG A 608 38.88 -17.96 4.79
CA ARG A 608 39.09 -16.61 5.34
C ARG A 608 40.41 -16.47 6.10
N ALA A 609 40.80 -17.47 6.87
CA ALA A 609 42.05 -17.45 7.63
C ALA A 609 43.26 -17.41 6.69
N GLU A 610 43.20 -18.17 5.58
CA GLU A 610 44.21 -18.10 4.53
C GLU A 610 44.26 -16.72 3.87
N LEU A 611 43.10 -16.18 3.46
CA LEU A 611 43.05 -14.87 2.83
C LEU A 611 43.56 -13.75 3.75
N ALA A 612 43.25 -13.83 5.05
CA ALA A 612 43.70 -12.89 6.07
C ALA A 612 45.20 -12.96 6.38
N ALA A 613 45.87 -14.07 6.03
CA ALA A 613 47.31 -14.22 6.22
C ALA A 613 48.15 -13.48 5.15
N GLY A 614 47.51 -13.00 4.07
CA GLY A 614 48.14 -12.19 3.02
C GLY A 614 47.78 -10.70 3.08
N ASP A 615 48.38 -9.92 2.19
CA ASP A 615 48.23 -8.45 2.17
C ASP A 615 47.07 -7.93 1.28
N LEU A 616 46.28 -8.84 0.70
CA LEU A 616 45.18 -8.48 -0.23
C LEU A 616 43.94 -7.91 0.48
N VAL A 617 43.81 -8.19 1.78
CA VAL A 617 42.66 -7.80 2.59
C VAL A 617 43.13 -7.22 3.92
N VAL A 618 42.22 -6.50 4.56
CA VAL A 618 42.42 -5.95 5.90
C VAL A 618 41.37 -6.54 6.83
N GLU A 619 41.81 -7.11 7.95
CA GLU A 619 40.92 -7.46 9.05
C GLU A 619 40.51 -6.19 9.82
N ALA A 620 39.20 -5.94 9.87
CA ALA A 620 38.66 -4.79 10.60
C ALA A 620 37.25 -5.06 11.11
N THR A 621 36.72 -4.17 11.94
CA THR A 621 35.30 -4.11 12.26
C THR A 621 34.70 -2.86 11.67
N ARG A 622 33.71 -3.02 10.79
CA ARG A 622 32.97 -1.90 10.18
C ARG A 622 31.48 -2.05 10.48
N THR A 623 30.88 -1.00 11.01
CA THR A 623 29.45 -0.96 11.36
C THR A 623 28.59 -1.34 10.15
N ARG A 624 27.67 -2.29 10.32
CA ARG A 624 26.74 -2.81 9.30
C ARG A 624 27.37 -3.56 8.11
N ALA A 625 28.68 -3.82 8.09
CA ALA A 625 29.31 -4.55 6.99
C ALA A 625 29.00 -6.06 6.96
N GLY A 626 28.71 -6.66 8.14
CA GLY A 626 28.36 -8.08 8.24
C GLY A 626 29.47 -9.06 7.79
N ARG A 627 30.73 -8.63 7.86
CA ARG A 627 31.95 -9.41 7.55
C ARG A 627 33.16 -8.84 8.29
N SER A 628 34.25 -9.61 8.34
CA SER A 628 35.52 -9.21 8.99
C SER A 628 36.65 -8.84 8.02
N LEU A 629 36.56 -9.23 6.75
CA LEU A 629 37.58 -8.95 5.71
C LEU A 629 37.12 -7.86 4.75
N PHE A 630 38.03 -6.96 4.40
CA PHE A 630 37.79 -5.79 3.56
C PHE A 630 38.92 -5.59 2.56
N LEU A 631 38.62 -5.01 1.40
CA LEU A 631 39.68 -4.54 0.51
C LEU A 631 40.40 -3.34 1.15
N PRO A 632 41.73 -3.21 1.00
CA PRO A 632 42.44 -2.02 1.44
C PRO A 632 41.95 -0.79 0.67
N GLY A 633 41.79 0.34 1.36
CA GLY A 633 41.37 1.61 0.74
C GLY A 633 40.28 2.38 1.49
N GLY A 634 39.73 3.38 0.80
CA GLY A 634 38.68 4.25 1.32
C GLY A 634 37.36 3.50 1.59
N TRP A 635 36.66 3.91 2.64
CA TRP A 635 35.37 3.35 3.04
C TRP A 635 34.23 4.33 2.76
N VAL A 636 33.13 3.84 2.20
CA VAL A 636 31.95 4.66 1.89
C VAL A 636 30.85 4.31 2.88
N GLU A 637 30.60 5.23 3.82
CA GLU A 637 29.44 5.11 4.69
C GLU A 637 28.16 5.33 3.90
N GLN A 638 27.18 4.46 4.11
CA GLN A 638 25.89 4.50 3.42
C GLN A 638 24.76 4.50 4.43
N SER A 639 23.73 5.33 4.25
CA SER A 639 22.55 5.27 5.12
C SER A 639 21.75 3.98 4.90
N ALA A 640 21.16 3.44 5.96
CA ALA A 640 20.32 2.24 5.84
C ALA A 640 19.16 2.51 4.87
N PRO A 641 18.80 1.54 3.99
CA PRO A 641 19.15 0.12 4.04
C PRO A 641 20.42 -0.28 3.26
N ARG A 642 21.12 0.66 2.61
CA ARG A 642 22.34 0.35 1.85
C ARG A 642 23.47 -0.11 2.77
N VAL A 643 24.17 -1.15 2.33
CA VAL A 643 25.33 -1.69 3.04
C VAL A 643 26.56 -0.82 2.68
N PRO A 644 27.33 -0.35 3.68
CA PRO A 644 28.59 0.34 3.41
C PRO A 644 29.59 -0.56 2.69
N LEU A 645 30.40 0.02 1.80
CA LEU A 645 31.32 -0.72 0.93
C LEU A 645 32.61 0.05 0.68
N GLU A 646 33.60 -0.64 0.11
CA GLU A 646 34.87 -0.04 -0.29
C GLU A 646 34.67 0.91 -1.47
N ARG A 647 35.24 2.12 -1.38
CA ARG A 647 35.13 3.18 -2.41
C ARG A 647 35.58 2.69 -3.79
N TRP A 648 36.60 1.83 -3.82
CA TRP A 648 37.16 1.25 -5.04
C TRP A 648 36.12 0.52 -5.91
N LYS A 649 35.07 -0.01 -5.29
CA LYS A 649 34.01 -0.75 -5.99
C LYS A 649 32.97 0.13 -6.67
N LEU A 650 32.81 1.39 -6.26
CA LEU A 650 31.73 2.25 -6.78
C LEU A 650 31.66 2.30 -8.31
N PRO A 651 32.78 2.42 -9.06
CA PRO A 651 32.76 2.42 -10.52
C PRO A 651 32.22 1.12 -11.17
N LEU A 652 32.11 0.02 -10.41
CA LEU A 652 31.56 -1.24 -10.91
C LEU A 652 30.01 -1.24 -10.96
N PHE A 653 29.35 -0.26 -10.35
CA PHE A 653 27.88 -0.22 -10.18
C PHE A 653 27.24 0.97 -10.89
N GLY A 654 27.71 1.26 -12.10
CA GLY A 654 27.19 2.33 -12.97
C GLY A 654 27.47 3.73 -12.42
N GLU A 655 26.47 4.62 -12.53
CA GLU A 655 26.54 6.03 -12.11
C GLU A 655 26.46 6.22 -10.58
N THR A 656 26.77 5.18 -9.79
CA THR A 656 26.70 5.22 -8.33
C THR A 656 27.90 5.97 -7.77
N THR A 657 27.63 6.98 -6.93
CA THR A 657 28.65 7.73 -6.20
C THR A 657 28.44 7.63 -4.69
N VAL A 658 29.30 8.28 -3.91
CA VAL A 658 29.15 8.36 -2.45
C VAL A 658 27.84 9.04 -2.07
N GLU A 659 27.41 10.04 -2.84
CA GLU A 659 26.27 10.92 -2.54
C GLU A 659 25.01 10.54 -3.31
N HIS A 660 25.15 9.81 -4.41
CA HIS A 660 24.05 9.53 -5.33
C HIS A 660 23.98 8.06 -5.72
N THR A 661 22.77 7.53 -5.72
CA THR A 661 22.48 6.16 -6.17
C THR A 661 21.15 6.22 -6.92
N PRO A 662 21.13 6.06 -8.26
CA PRO A 662 19.95 6.34 -9.09
C PRO A 662 18.67 5.64 -8.63
N PHE A 663 18.79 4.40 -8.13
CA PHE A 663 17.65 3.58 -7.69
C PHE A 663 17.58 3.41 -6.16
N GLY A 664 18.34 4.20 -5.41
CA GLY A 664 18.45 4.09 -3.96
C GLY A 664 19.14 2.81 -3.45
N LEU A 665 19.69 1.99 -4.36
CA LEU A 665 20.35 0.70 -4.08
C LEU A 665 21.65 0.54 -4.87
N ILE A 666 22.61 -0.16 -4.26
CA ILE A 666 23.87 -0.54 -4.93
C ILE A 666 23.76 -2.03 -5.26
N VAL A 667 23.52 -2.32 -6.53
CA VAL A 667 23.34 -3.68 -7.08
C VAL A 667 24.09 -3.79 -8.40
N PRO A 668 24.47 -5.02 -8.83
CA PRO A 668 25.01 -5.24 -10.17
C PRO A 668 24.01 -4.83 -11.26
N LEU A 669 24.54 -4.25 -12.35
CA LEU A 669 23.78 -3.91 -13.56
C LEU A 669 24.20 -4.78 -14.77
N THR A 670 25.01 -5.80 -14.51
CA THR A 670 25.61 -6.73 -15.47
C THR A 670 25.74 -8.12 -14.81
N PRO A 671 25.78 -9.23 -15.57
CA PRO A 671 25.96 -10.56 -14.99
C PRO A 671 27.16 -10.66 -14.04
N ALA A 672 27.04 -11.50 -13.01
CA ALA A 672 28.09 -11.68 -11.99
C ALA A 672 29.43 -12.09 -12.60
N ALA A 673 29.42 -12.96 -13.62
CA ALA A 673 30.63 -13.41 -14.32
C ALA A 673 31.38 -12.23 -14.98
N ASP A 674 30.66 -11.33 -15.65
CA ASP A 674 31.24 -10.16 -16.31
C ASP A 674 31.71 -9.12 -15.28
N LEU A 675 31.03 -9.03 -14.14
CA LEU A 675 31.45 -8.20 -13.02
C LEU A 675 32.76 -8.71 -12.41
N PHE A 676 32.92 -10.03 -12.22
CA PHE A 676 34.17 -10.63 -11.74
C PHE A 676 35.32 -10.35 -12.72
N ARG A 677 35.11 -10.55 -14.02
CA ARG A 677 36.12 -10.27 -15.05
C ARG A 677 36.50 -8.80 -15.09
N ARG A 678 35.54 -7.88 -15.03
CA ARG A 678 35.81 -6.43 -14.96
C ARG A 678 36.62 -6.04 -13.72
N ALA A 679 36.24 -6.58 -12.57
CA ALA A 679 36.93 -6.30 -11.32
C ALA A 679 38.38 -6.82 -11.35
N TRP A 680 38.59 -8.03 -11.89
CA TRP A 680 39.92 -8.62 -12.07
C TRP A 680 40.76 -7.84 -13.09
N GLN A 681 40.19 -7.46 -14.23
CA GLN A 681 40.89 -6.69 -15.25
C GLN A 681 41.42 -5.36 -14.68
N ARG A 682 40.63 -4.65 -13.86
CA ARG A 682 41.11 -3.43 -13.19
C ARG A 682 42.35 -3.68 -12.32
N VAL A 683 42.38 -4.81 -11.61
CA VAL A 683 43.55 -5.21 -10.80
C VAL A 683 44.76 -5.47 -11.71
N GLN A 684 44.57 -6.19 -12.82
CA GLN A 684 45.62 -6.47 -13.79
C GLN A 684 46.15 -5.19 -14.48
N ASP A 685 45.29 -4.21 -14.71
CA ASP A 685 45.63 -2.91 -15.28
C ASP A 685 46.34 -1.98 -14.27
N GLY A 686 46.62 -2.45 -13.05
CA GLY A 686 47.32 -1.71 -12.00
C GLY A 686 46.42 -0.82 -11.14
N ASP A 687 45.11 -0.88 -11.31
CA ASP A 687 44.11 -0.26 -10.44
C ASP A 687 43.66 -1.25 -9.34
N ALA A 688 44.63 -1.80 -8.61
CA ALA A 688 44.34 -2.67 -7.47
C ALA A 688 43.86 -1.88 -6.24
N PRO A 689 42.98 -2.45 -5.38
CA PRO A 689 42.63 -1.84 -4.11
C PRO A 689 43.88 -1.55 -3.27
N ARG A 690 43.99 -0.32 -2.78
CA ARG A 690 45.12 0.14 -1.95
C ARG A 690 44.70 1.31 -1.08
N PHE A 691 45.42 1.53 0.02
CA PHE A 691 45.25 2.74 0.83
C PHE A 691 45.58 3.99 -0.01
N GLU A 692 44.78 5.04 0.13
CA GLU A 692 45.05 6.32 -0.54
C GLU A 692 46.39 6.88 -0.03
N GLU A 693 47.39 6.99 -0.91
CA GLU A 693 48.60 7.74 -0.60
C GLU A 693 48.22 9.22 -0.45
N LEU A 694 48.37 9.76 0.76
CA LEU A 694 48.27 11.20 1.02
C LEU A 694 49.30 11.94 0.14
N LYS A 695 48.88 12.41 -1.04
CA LYS A 695 49.65 13.39 -1.81
C LYS A 695 49.76 14.65 -0.96
N LYS A 696 50.87 14.80 -0.23
CA LYS A 696 51.23 16.04 0.44
C LYS A 696 51.26 17.14 -0.62
N ALA A 697 50.24 18.00 -0.62
CA ALA A 697 50.22 19.18 -1.47
C ALA A 697 51.52 19.96 -1.24
N ARG A 698 52.37 20.01 -2.26
CA ARG A 698 53.64 20.73 -2.24
C ARG A 698 53.28 22.21 -2.17
N ARG A 699 53.28 22.79 -0.97
CA ARG A 699 53.14 24.24 -0.76
C ARG A 699 54.14 24.96 -1.66
N SER A 700 53.67 25.64 -2.70
CA SER A 700 54.52 26.58 -3.43
C SER A 700 54.90 27.70 -2.47
N ARG A 701 56.19 27.79 -2.16
CA ARG A 701 56.75 28.97 -1.49
C ARG A 701 56.79 30.09 -2.52
N ARG A 702 55.92 31.09 -2.36
CA ARG A 702 56.11 32.41 -2.97
C ARG A 702 57.43 33.00 -2.48
N ARG A 703 58.28 33.42 -3.42
CA ARG A 703 59.21 34.53 -3.25
C ARG A 703 58.85 35.57 -4.30
#